data_AF-A0A928X699-F1
#
_entry.id   AF-A0A928X699-F1
#
_cell.length_a   1.000
_cell.length_b   1.000
_cell.length_c   1.000
_cell.angle_alpha   90.00
_cell.angle_beta   90.00
_cell.angle_gamma   90.00
#
_symmetry.space_group_name_H-M   'P 1'
#
loop_
_entity.id
_entity.type
_entity.pdbx_description
1 polymer ?
#
loop_
_entity_poly.entity_id
_entity_poly.type
_entity_poly.pdbx_seq_one_letter_code
_entity_poly.pdbx_strand_id
1 'polypeptide(L)'
;MRFIMYNGEICGKEALMLKGNIKGKLKSLLVILAALAAVVGLFVFMFSGDNAEIVKSLFNDNLSEGEFKEKLQSFGIRGAVTLSLLSMLQVVLTFLPAEPVQVLSGIGYGFGYGFLICLIGVIIGNTVIYILNKACGSKVSKYFHKNIDLDFDKLRNSKKVAFFVLLLYFLPAIPYGMICFFSASLDLKYPKYILLTTFGASVSIVIGVSMGHLAMSTSWIISIIVFCVLVVLIVILAVKRKALFKKVNAMIHKSHEPYKSDTVAKKPNPFILYLSVLIMKIVIWWKLKAKVTRKAKLEHPAVLLCTHGSFVDFAYVGCMTKGFRPRFITARLYFYKKKLAWLLRKVGSYPKSMFSRDVENLKNGLRVISEGGVLAMMPEARLSTVGKFEDIQDTTYKFIKKLGVPVYIMHADGSYFARPKWGDGFRKGAHVDIVFDSLFTAEQVKLMSEEELKAGVEEKLYYDDFKWLEEHPTYRYKSKTLAEGLENILFRCPNCGKELTIETKGREVSCSHCGMHTRLNDRYGFDGETPFNNFQTWYEWQKEELEKEFNADPEFALLEEVELYHSSFDGKKMLRLAGKGQVTLSREGLTYKGTDTDEEVEKHFPMSILYRVLFGAGEDFEVYDGKEIWYFVPPDKRSCVKWYVASEIMKKASEKEQA
;
A
#
# COMPACT_ATOMS: atom_id res chain seq x y z
N MET A 1 -29.77 38.70 16.17
CA MET A 1 -28.96 39.76 15.53
C MET A 1 -29.94 40.78 14.95
N ARG A 2 -29.74 42.07 15.27
CA ARG A 2 -30.63 43.20 14.94
C ARG A 2 -31.02 43.26 13.46
N PHE A 3 -32.29 43.57 13.20
CA PHE A 3 -32.76 44.10 11.92
C PHE A 3 -32.17 45.51 11.74
N ILE A 4 -31.43 45.72 10.66
CA ILE A 4 -31.12 47.05 10.12
C ILE A 4 -31.57 47.01 8.66
N MET A 5 -32.62 47.79 8.36
CA MET A 5 -32.92 48.18 6.99
C MET A 5 -31.94 49.28 6.61
N TYR A 6 -31.24 49.09 5.49
CA TYR A 6 -30.52 50.14 4.80
C TYR A 6 -30.76 49.97 3.29
N ASN A 7 -31.30 51.03 2.68
CA ASN A 7 -31.30 51.42 1.27
C ASN A 7 -31.52 50.35 0.19
N GLY A 8 -32.56 50.58 -0.61
CA GLY A 8 -33.03 49.70 -1.67
C GLY A 8 -31.97 49.32 -2.68
N GLU A 9 -31.52 48.07 -2.60
CA GLU A 9 -31.01 47.27 -3.72
C GLU A 9 -30.89 45.79 -3.31
N ILE A 10 -31.96 45.22 -2.75
CA ILE A 10 -32.07 43.78 -2.49
C ILE A 10 -33.19 43.22 -3.38
N CYS A 11 -32.96 43.20 -4.69
CA CYS A 11 -33.80 42.44 -5.62
C CYS A 11 -32.99 41.81 -6.78
N GLY A 12 -31.65 41.88 -6.72
CA GLY A 12 -30.77 41.36 -7.77
C GLY A 12 -30.34 39.91 -7.55
N LYS A 13 -29.73 39.59 -6.40
CA LYS A 13 -29.13 38.26 -6.14
C LYS A 13 -30.18 37.17 -5.92
N GLU A 14 -31.24 37.44 -5.17
CA GLU A 14 -32.32 36.46 -4.98
C GLU A 14 -33.12 36.25 -6.28
N ALA A 15 -33.38 37.31 -7.06
CA ALA A 15 -34.04 37.19 -8.36
C ALA A 15 -33.16 36.52 -9.43
N LEU A 16 -31.83 36.70 -9.40
CA LEU A 16 -30.88 35.98 -10.27
C LEU A 16 -30.77 34.50 -9.88
N MET A 17 -30.75 34.20 -8.58
CA MET A 17 -30.79 32.82 -8.06
C MET A 17 -32.12 32.13 -8.38
N LEU A 18 -33.26 32.83 -8.22
CA LEU A 18 -34.59 32.37 -8.62
C LEU A 18 -34.70 32.22 -10.14
N LYS A 19 -34.25 33.19 -10.95
CA LYS A 19 -34.23 33.08 -12.42
C LYS A 19 -33.33 31.96 -12.93
N GLY A 20 -32.18 31.72 -12.30
CA GLY A 20 -31.28 30.59 -12.61
C GLY A 20 -31.92 29.24 -12.27
N ASN A 21 -32.59 29.15 -11.12
CA ASN A 21 -33.29 27.95 -10.67
C ASN A 21 -34.56 27.67 -11.51
N ILE A 22 -35.29 28.71 -11.94
CA ILE A 22 -36.45 28.60 -12.84
C ILE A 22 -36.02 28.23 -14.25
N LYS A 23 -34.97 28.84 -14.82
CA LYS A 23 -34.41 28.45 -16.13
C LYS A 23 -33.90 27.01 -16.13
N GLY A 24 -33.24 26.58 -15.06
CA GLY A 24 -32.81 25.20 -14.86
C GLY A 24 -33.99 24.21 -14.81
N LYS A 25 -35.03 24.54 -14.03
CA LYS A 25 -36.26 23.74 -13.95
C LYS A 25 -37.02 23.68 -15.27
N LEU A 26 -37.14 24.80 -15.99
CA LEU A 26 -37.82 24.86 -17.29
C LEU A 26 -37.07 24.06 -18.36
N LYS A 27 -35.73 24.14 -18.39
CA LYS A 27 -34.89 23.31 -19.27
C LYS A 27 -35.06 21.82 -18.95
N SER A 28 -35.08 21.44 -17.67
CA SER A 28 -35.30 20.04 -17.27
C SER A 28 -36.69 19.54 -17.68
N LEU A 29 -37.74 20.37 -17.53
CA LEU A 29 -39.10 20.03 -17.93
C LEU A 29 -39.23 19.86 -19.44
N LEU A 30 -38.62 20.75 -20.23
CA LEU A 30 -38.61 20.65 -21.70
C LEU A 30 -37.88 19.40 -22.19
N VAL A 31 -36.75 19.02 -21.56
CA VAL A 31 -36.04 17.78 -21.89
C VAL A 31 -36.88 16.56 -21.54
N ILE A 32 -37.60 16.56 -20.42
CA ILE A 32 -38.50 15.47 -20.04
C ILE A 32 -39.65 15.35 -21.04
N LEU A 33 -40.32 16.45 -21.37
CA LEU A 33 -41.42 16.46 -22.34
C LEU A 33 -40.95 16.03 -23.74
N ALA A 34 -39.77 16.48 -24.17
CA ALA A 34 -39.18 16.05 -25.45
C ALA A 34 -38.82 14.56 -25.44
N ALA A 35 -38.25 14.04 -24.34
CA ALA A 35 -37.97 12.62 -24.21
C ALA A 35 -39.25 11.77 -24.17
N LEU A 36 -40.29 12.26 -23.49
CA LEU A 36 -41.57 11.57 -23.39
C LEU A 36 -42.30 11.59 -24.74
N ALA A 37 -42.27 12.71 -25.47
CA ALA A 37 -42.76 12.80 -26.84
C ALA A 37 -41.96 11.90 -27.81
N ALA A 38 -40.63 11.80 -27.64
CA ALA A 38 -39.80 10.90 -28.44
C ALA A 38 -40.12 9.42 -28.15
N VAL A 39 -40.33 9.05 -26.87
CA VAL A 39 -40.76 7.69 -26.49
C VAL A 39 -42.14 7.38 -27.04
N VAL A 40 -43.11 8.31 -26.93
CA VAL A 40 -44.45 8.13 -27.49
C VAL A 40 -44.41 8.05 -29.01
N GLY A 41 -43.62 8.89 -29.68
CA GLY A 41 -43.42 8.85 -31.13
C GLY A 41 -42.76 7.55 -31.59
N LEU A 42 -41.78 7.04 -30.83
CA LEU A 42 -41.17 5.74 -31.07
C LEU A 42 -42.19 4.61 -30.90
N PHE A 43 -43.03 4.68 -29.87
CA PHE A 43 -44.09 3.72 -29.62
C PHE A 43 -45.09 3.72 -30.79
N VAL A 44 -45.57 4.89 -31.21
CA VAL A 44 -46.46 5.01 -32.38
C VAL A 44 -45.78 4.46 -33.64
N PHE A 45 -44.51 4.79 -33.89
CA PHE A 45 -43.76 4.26 -35.02
C PHE A 45 -43.66 2.73 -35.02
N MET A 46 -43.41 2.13 -33.85
CA MET A 46 -43.29 0.68 -33.68
C MET A 46 -44.63 -0.05 -33.83
N PHE A 47 -45.74 0.60 -33.46
CA PHE A 47 -47.09 0.04 -33.55
C PHE A 47 -47.86 0.54 -34.79
N SER A 48 -47.17 1.09 -35.79
CA SER A 48 -47.76 1.56 -37.06
C SER A 48 -47.20 0.83 -38.28
N GLY A 49 -48.03 0.64 -39.31
CA GLY A 49 -47.64 0.03 -40.59
C GLY A 49 -47.00 -1.35 -40.46
N ASP A 50 -46.03 -1.63 -41.33
CA ASP A 50 -45.27 -2.89 -41.37
C ASP A 50 -44.57 -3.22 -40.04
N ASN A 51 -44.18 -2.21 -39.26
CA ASN A 51 -43.55 -2.42 -37.94
C ASN A 51 -44.52 -3.07 -36.94
N ALA A 52 -45.81 -2.73 -37.04
CA ALA A 52 -46.84 -3.35 -36.21
C ALA A 52 -46.98 -4.84 -36.56
N GLU A 53 -46.78 -5.23 -37.81
CA GLU A 53 -46.78 -6.65 -38.21
C GLU A 53 -45.56 -7.39 -37.70
N ILE A 54 -44.39 -6.73 -37.68
CA ILE A 54 -43.18 -7.26 -37.04
C ILE A 54 -43.44 -7.46 -35.54
N VAL A 55 -43.89 -6.44 -34.83
CA VAL A 55 -44.13 -6.54 -33.39
C VAL A 55 -45.22 -7.57 -33.09
N LYS A 56 -46.32 -7.62 -33.86
CA LYS A 56 -47.36 -8.64 -33.71
C LYS A 56 -46.85 -10.04 -34.00
N SER A 57 -45.95 -10.22 -34.96
CA SER A 57 -45.36 -11.54 -35.24
C SER A 57 -44.45 -12.00 -34.10
N LEU A 58 -43.75 -11.09 -33.41
CA LEU A 58 -42.94 -11.40 -32.21
C LEU A 58 -43.75 -11.95 -31.04
N PHE A 59 -45.06 -11.66 -30.97
CA PHE A 59 -45.96 -12.07 -29.88
C PHE A 59 -47.08 -13.01 -30.36
N ASN A 60 -46.96 -13.58 -31.56
CA ASN A 60 -47.95 -14.51 -32.09
C ASN A 60 -47.55 -15.96 -31.80
N ASP A 61 -48.18 -16.57 -30.80
CA ASP A 61 -47.87 -17.91 -30.29
C ASP A 61 -48.20 -19.06 -31.28
N ASN A 62 -48.74 -18.74 -32.47
CA ASN A 62 -49.18 -19.72 -33.46
C ASN A 62 -48.15 -20.03 -34.57
N LEU A 63 -46.94 -19.46 -34.54
CA LEU A 63 -45.90 -19.71 -35.55
C LEU A 63 -44.92 -20.78 -35.07
N SER A 64 -44.54 -21.73 -35.95
CA SER A 64 -43.42 -22.63 -35.65
C SER A 64 -42.10 -21.85 -35.64
N GLU A 65 -41.09 -22.34 -34.88
CA GLU A 65 -39.80 -21.65 -34.72
C GLU A 65 -39.07 -21.38 -36.05
N GLY A 66 -39.26 -22.25 -37.05
CA GLY A 66 -38.72 -22.09 -38.40
C GLY A 66 -39.42 -21.01 -39.22
N GLU A 67 -40.76 -21.01 -39.22
CA GLU A 67 -41.57 -19.99 -39.89
C GLU A 67 -41.37 -18.59 -39.28
N PHE A 68 -41.15 -18.54 -37.97
CA PHE A 68 -40.85 -17.31 -37.25
C PHE A 68 -39.51 -16.69 -37.68
N LYS A 69 -38.46 -17.51 -37.84
CA LYS A 69 -37.17 -17.05 -38.35
C LYS A 69 -37.26 -16.54 -39.78
N GLU A 70 -37.90 -17.29 -40.68
CA GLU A 70 -38.07 -16.87 -42.09
C GLU A 70 -38.83 -15.54 -42.19
N LYS A 71 -39.87 -15.39 -41.37
CA LYS A 71 -40.65 -14.15 -41.29
C LYS A 71 -39.85 -12.98 -40.72
N LEU A 72 -39.01 -13.19 -39.72
CA LEU A 72 -38.10 -12.16 -39.22
C LEU A 72 -37.06 -11.75 -40.27
N GLN A 73 -36.53 -12.73 -41.01
CA GLN A 73 -35.56 -12.49 -42.07
C GLN A 73 -36.17 -11.80 -43.28
N SER A 74 -37.45 -12.03 -43.60
CA SER A 74 -38.13 -11.34 -44.70
C SER A 74 -38.22 -9.82 -44.50
N PHE A 75 -38.15 -9.34 -43.26
CA PHE A 75 -38.08 -7.91 -42.95
C PHE A 75 -36.66 -7.31 -43.10
N GLY A 76 -35.63 -8.13 -43.33
CA GLY A 76 -34.26 -7.71 -43.61
C GLY A 76 -33.71 -6.70 -42.60
N ILE A 77 -33.20 -5.57 -43.10
CA ILE A 77 -32.63 -4.49 -42.27
C ILE A 77 -33.69 -3.82 -41.39
N ARG A 78 -34.95 -3.73 -41.85
CA ARG A 78 -36.03 -3.11 -41.07
C ARG A 78 -36.33 -3.88 -39.78
N GLY A 79 -36.29 -5.22 -39.84
CA GLY A 79 -36.42 -6.07 -38.64
C GLY A 79 -35.26 -5.84 -37.65
N ALA A 80 -34.04 -5.73 -38.15
CA ALA A 80 -32.86 -5.45 -37.33
C ALA A 80 -32.94 -4.08 -36.63
N VAL A 81 -33.39 -3.05 -37.34
CA VAL A 81 -33.63 -1.72 -36.75
C VAL A 81 -34.72 -1.78 -35.69
N THR A 82 -35.81 -2.49 -35.95
CA THR A 82 -36.93 -2.63 -35.00
C THR A 82 -36.51 -3.33 -33.71
N LEU A 83 -35.74 -4.42 -33.80
CA LEU A 83 -35.18 -5.12 -32.63
C LEU A 83 -34.17 -4.26 -31.87
N SER A 84 -33.36 -3.45 -32.56
CA SER A 84 -32.45 -2.49 -31.92
C SER A 84 -33.21 -1.40 -31.15
N LEU A 85 -34.30 -0.87 -31.73
CA LEU A 85 -35.17 0.10 -31.07
C LEU A 85 -35.92 -0.50 -29.87
N LEU A 86 -36.39 -1.74 -29.98
CA LEU A 86 -36.94 -2.51 -28.84
C LEU A 86 -35.88 -2.67 -27.74
N SER A 87 -34.64 -3.02 -28.11
CA SER A 87 -33.52 -3.17 -27.19
C SER A 87 -33.15 -1.85 -26.51
N MET A 88 -33.24 -0.73 -27.22
CA MET A 88 -33.10 0.61 -26.63
C MET A 88 -34.23 0.89 -25.64
N LEU A 89 -35.48 0.61 -26.03
CA LEU A 89 -36.67 0.94 -25.25
C LEU A 89 -36.70 0.18 -23.92
N GLN A 90 -36.39 -1.11 -23.91
CA GLN A 90 -36.32 -1.91 -22.66
C GLN A 90 -35.23 -1.42 -21.70
N VAL A 91 -34.14 -0.86 -22.21
CA VAL A 91 -33.07 -0.29 -21.35
C VAL A 91 -33.57 0.98 -20.67
N VAL A 92 -34.25 1.85 -21.42
CA VAL A 92 -34.81 3.11 -20.90
C VAL A 92 -35.99 2.84 -19.96
N LEU A 93 -36.87 1.89 -20.34
CA LEU A 93 -38.03 1.46 -19.57
C LEU A 93 -37.64 0.31 -18.64
N THR A 94 -37.07 0.65 -17.49
CA THR A 94 -36.45 -0.29 -16.53
C THR A 94 -37.31 -1.47 -16.03
N PHE A 95 -38.63 -1.48 -16.31
CA PHE A 95 -39.55 -2.56 -15.94
C PHE A 95 -39.75 -3.60 -17.04
N LEU A 96 -39.31 -3.34 -18.28
CA LEU A 96 -39.41 -4.30 -19.37
C LEU A 96 -38.24 -5.31 -19.29
N PRO A 97 -38.49 -6.62 -19.33
CA PRO A 97 -37.44 -7.63 -19.35
C PRO A 97 -36.62 -7.53 -20.63
N ALA A 98 -35.30 -7.72 -20.52
CA ALA A 98 -34.38 -7.57 -21.66
C ALA A 98 -34.23 -8.86 -22.49
N GLU A 99 -34.55 -9.99 -21.87
CA GLU A 99 -34.33 -11.34 -22.35
C GLU A 99 -35.15 -11.67 -23.61
N PRO A 100 -36.45 -11.30 -23.73
CA PRO A 100 -37.23 -11.60 -24.93
C PRO A 100 -36.60 -11.04 -26.19
N VAL A 101 -36.21 -9.76 -26.19
CA VAL A 101 -35.63 -9.10 -27.38
C VAL A 101 -34.28 -9.74 -27.75
N GLN A 102 -33.48 -10.16 -26.76
CA GLN A 102 -32.19 -10.84 -26.99
C GLN A 102 -32.38 -12.22 -27.61
N VAL A 103 -33.32 -13.01 -27.09
CA VAL A 103 -33.66 -14.35 -27.61
C VAL A 103 -34.18 -14.24 -29.04
N LEU A 104 -35.12 -13.33 -29.30
CA LEU A 104 -35.70 -13.10 -30.63
C LEU A 104 -34.63 -12.65 -31.64
N SER A 105 -33.68 -11.82 -31.20
CA SER A 105 -32.53 -11.41 -32.02
C SER A 105 -31.61 -12.59 -32.37
N GLY A 106 -31.42 -13.53 -31.44
CA GLY A 106 -30.66 -14.76 -31.67
C GLY A 106 -31.35 -15.74 -32.62
N ILE A 107 -32.68 -15.87 -32.53
CA ILE A 107 -33.50 -16.70 -33.43
C ILE A 107 -33.51 -16.12 -34.85
N GLY A 108 -33.82 -14.82 -35.00
CA GLY A 108 -33.96 -14.19 -36.32
C GLY A 108 -32.64 -13.99 -37.08
N TYR A 109 -31.60 -13.51 -36.39
CA TYR A 109 -30.36 -13.03 -37.01
C TYR A 109 -29.10 -13.83 -36.62
N GLY A 110 -29.24 -14.85 -35.76
CA GLY A 110 -28.11 -15.64 -35.27
C GLY A 110 -27.24 -14.90 -34.25
N PHE A 111 -26.21 -15.58 -33.74
CA PHE A 111 -25.40 -15.07 -32.63
C PHE A 111 -24.70 -13.73 -32.93
N GLY A 112 -23.92 -13.67 -34.02
CA GLY A 112 -23.11 -12.50 -34.34
C GLY A 112 -23.93 -11.24 -34.62
N TYR A 113 -24.87 -11.32 -35.57
CA TYR A 113 -25.71 -10.18 -35.93
C TYR A 113 -26.73 -9.84 -34.84
N GLY A 114 -27.33 -10.84 -34.17
CA GLY A 114 -28.23 -10.63 -33.04
C GLY A 114 -27.57 -9.91 -31.87
N PHE A 115 -26.31 -10.26 -31.56
CA PHE A 115 -25.50 -9.55 -30.56
C PHE A 115 -25.28 -8.09 -30.95
N LEU A 116 -24.87 -7.80 -32.18
CA LEU A 116 -24.63 -6.42 -32.65
C LEU A 116 -25.92 -5.57 -32.64
N ILE A 117 -27.04 -6.14 -33.08
CA ILE A 117 -28.36 -5.49 -33.07
C ILE A 117 -28.73 -5.07 -31.64
N CYS A 118 -28.64 -6.00 -30.70
CA CYS A 118 -28.95 -5.72 -29.29
C CYS A 118 -27.96 -4.71 -28.68
N LEU A 119 -26.67 -4.83 -28.99
CA LEU A 119 -25.61 -3.97 -28.46
C LEU A 119 -25.78 -2.51 -28.91
N ILE A 120 -26.13 -2.28 -30.18
CA ILE A 120 -26.41 -0.93 -30.70
C ILE A 120 -27.58 -0.30 -29.93
N GLY A 121 -28.68 -1.03 -29.78
CA GLY A 121 -29.85 -0.57 -29.03
C GLY A 121 -29.49 -0.21 -27.58
N VAL A 122 -28.68 -1.04 -26.92
CA VAL A 122 -28.20 -0.79 -25.55
C VAL A 122 -27.31 0.43 -25.47
N ILE A 123 -26.38 0.65 -26.41
CA ILE A 123 -25.52 1.83 -26.43
C ILE A 123 -26.36 3.10 -26.56
N ILE A 124 -27.34 3.10 -27.47
CA ILE A 124 -28.26 4.24 -27.67
C ILE A 124 -29.08 4.47 -26.39
N GLY A 125 -29.68 3.42 -25.83
CA GLY A 125 -30.49 3.49 -24.61
C GLY A 125 -29.69 4.03 -23.41
N ASN A 126 -28.46 3.52 -23.21
CA ASN A 126 -27.56 4.01 -22.17
C ASN A 126 -27.19 5.49 -22.35
N THR A 127 -27.01 5.93 -23.59
CA THR A 127 -26.74 7.33 -23.93
C THR A 127 -27.93 8.21 -23.57
N VAL A 128 -29.14 7.79 -23.89
CA VAL A 128 -30.37 8.48 -23.50
C VAL A 128 -30.49 8.57 -21.98
N ILE A 129 -30.26 7.48 -21.25
CA ILE A 129 -30.25 7.46 -19.77
C ILE A 129 -29.25 8.48 -19.21
N TYR A 130 -28.05 8.57 -19.78
CA TYR A 130 -27.03 9.52 -19.33
C TYR A 130 -27.47 10.98 -19.52
N ILE A 131 -28.05 11.30 -20.69
CA ILE A 131 -28.58 12.63 -21.00
C ILE A 131 -29.75 12.97 -20.07
N LEU A 132 -30.69 12.04 -19.89
CA LEU A 132 -31.84 12.19 -18.99
C LEU A 132 -31.39 12.45 -17.56
N ASN A 133 -30.42 11.68 -17.06
CA ASN A 133 -29.90 11.86 -15.70
C ASN A 133 -29.22 13.23 -15.52
N LYS A 134 -28.43 13.68 -16.50
CA LYS A 134 -27.82 15.03 -16.46
C LYS A 134 -28.85 16.15 -16.55
N ALA A 135 -29.99 15.94 -17.21
CA ALA A 135 -31.06 16.92 -17.31
C ALA A 135 -32.00 16.94 -16.08
N CYS A 136 -32.28 15.78 -15.46
CA CYS A 136 -33.34 15.63 -14.44
C CYS A 136 -32.85 15.69 -12.99
N GLY A 137 -31.53 15.59 -12.73
CA GLY A 137 -30.95 15.77 -11.40
C GLY A 137 -31.49 14.84 -10.29
N SER A 138 -31.34 15.27 -9.04
CA SER A 138 -31.47 14.50 -7.78
C SER A 138 -32.81 13.78 -7.51
N LYS A 139 -33.86 14.00 -8.31
CA LYS A 139 -35.14 13.30 -8.15
C LYS A 139 -35.08 11.84 -8.58
N VAL A 140 -34.35 11.57 -9.67
CA VAL A 140 -34.15 10.21 -10.21
C VAL A 140 -33.33 9.38 -9.22
N SER A 141 -32.27 9.96 -8.65
CA SER A 141 -31.44 9.33 -7.62
C SER A 141 -32.26 8.88 -6.40
N LYS A 142 -33.21 9.69 -5.89
CA LYS A 142 -34.05 9.34 -4.72
C LYS A 142 -34.90 8.07 -4.90
N TYR A 143 -35.41 7.80 -6.10
CA TYR A 143 -36.16 6.56 -6.38
C TYR A 143 -35.25 5.33 -6.25
N PHE A 144 -34.00 5.43 -6.71
CA PHE A 144 -33.05 4.33 -6.68
C PHE A 144 -32.45 4.08 -5.29
N HIS A 145 -32.25 5.12 -4.48
CA HIS A 145 -31.87 4.98 -3.06
C HIS A 145 -32.84 4.11 -2.26
N LYS A 146 -34.12 4.07 -2.65
CA LYS A 146 -35.15 3.27 -1.97
C LYS A 146 -35.13 1.78 -2.36
N ASN A 147 -34.67 1.46 -3.57
CA ASN A 147 -34.79 0.12 -4.16
C ASN A 147 -33.47 -0.68 -4.19
N ILE A 148 -32.33 0.00 -3.99
CA ILE A 148 -30.99 -0.61 -3.96
C ILE A 148 -30.35 -0.29 -2.60
N ASP A 149 -30.15 -1.32 -1.78
CA ASP A 149 -29.52 -1.22 -0.45
C ASP A 149 -27.99 -1.11 -0.56
N LEU A 150 -27.50 0.01 -1.12
CA LEU A 150 -26.09 0.34 -1.23
C LEU A 150 -25.79 1.70 -0.59
N ASP A 151 -24.59 1.87 -0.02
CA ASP A 151 -24.10 3.20 0.40
C ASP A 151 -23.63 4.00 -0.83
N PHE A 152 -24.54 4.81 -1.37
CA PHE A 152 -24.36 5.56 -2.60
C PHE A 152 -23.28 6.65 -2.49
N ASP A 153 -23.25 7.40 -1.38
CA ASP A 153 -22.33 8.52 -1.22
C ASP A 153 -20.89 8.02 -1.13
N LYS A 154 -20.66 6.91 -0.42
CA LYS A 154 -19.35 6.26 -0.42
C LYS A 154 -19.06 5.61 -1.76
N LEU A 155 -20.01 4.96 -2.41
CA LEU A 155 -19.75 4.34 -3.70
C LEU A 155 -19.31 5.37 -4.76
N ARG A 156 -20.01 6.50 -4.85
CA ARG A 156 -19.73 7.60 -5.77
C ARG A 156 -18.32 8.15 -5.59
N ASN A 157 -17.88 8.28 -4.34
CA ASN A 157 -16.54 8.78 -4.00
C ASN A 157 -15.45 7.68 -3.98
N SER A 158 -15.81 6.42 -4.24
CA SER A 158 -14.86 5.32 -4.23
C SER A 158 -13.94 5.36 -5.46
N LYS A 159 -12.64 5.23 -5.22
CA LYS A 159 -11.64 4.98 -6.30
C LYS A 159 -11.92 3.69 -7.09
N LYS A 160 -12.76 2.80 -6.56
CA LYS A 160 -13.17 1.52 -7.17
C LYS A 160 -14.58 1.54 -7.75
N VAL A 161 -15.18 2.71 -7.95
CA VAL A 161 -16.56 2.86 -8.47
C VAL A 161 -16.84 2.00 -9.71
N ALA A 162 -15.88 1.91 -10.65
CA ALA A 162 -16.01 1.09 -11.85
C ALA A 162 -16.17 -0.41 -11.56
N PHE A 163 -15.36 -0.95 -10.62
CA PHE A 163 -15.44 -2.35 -10.22
C PHE A 163 -16.79 -2.66 -9.56
N PHE A 164 -17.28 -1.77 -8.71
CA PHE A 164 -18.57 -1.94 -8.04
C PHE A 164 -19.76 -1.80 -8.99
N VAL A 165 -19.70 -0.89 -9.97
CA VAL A 165 -20.71 -0.79 -11.05
C VAL A 165 -20.74 -2.08 -11.86
N LEU A 166 -19.59 -2.63 -12.23
CA LEU A 166 -19.54 -3.92 -12.93
C LEU A 166 -20.09 -5.06 -12.06
N LEU A 167 -19.78 -5.06 -10.76
CA LEU A 167 -20.31 -6.06 -9.83
C LEU A 167 -21.84 -6.07 -9.77
N LEU A 168 -22.49 -4.91 -9.95
CA LEU A 168 -23.96 -4.81 -9.97
C LEU A 168 -24.60 -5.61 -11.10
N TYR A 169 -23.95 -5.70 -12.27
CA TYR A 169 -24.44 -6.47 -13.42
C TYR A 169 -24.44 -7.98 -13.15
N PHE A 170 -23.66 -8.44 -12.17
CA PHE A 170 -23.64 -9.86 -11.76
C PHE A 170 -24.64 -10.14 -10.61
N LEU A 171 -25.41 -9.15 -10.16
CA LEU A 171 -26.42 -9.36 -9.12
C LEU A 171 -27.75 -9.75 -9.76
N PRO A 172 -28.40 -10.83 -9.29
CA PRO A 172 -29.68 -11.25 -9.82
C PRO A 172 -30.77 -10.22 -9.49
N ALA A 173 -31.85 -10.24 -10.28
CA ALA A 173 -33.09 -9.51 -9.99
C ALA A 173 -32.95 -7.97 -9.87
N ILE A 174 -31.85 -7.39 -10.38
CA ILE A 174 -31.76 -5.95 -10.63
C ILE A 174 -31.96 -5.75 -12.13
N PRO A 175 -33.06 -5.11 -12.56
CA PRO A 175 -33.26 -4.81 -13.98
C PRO A 175 -32.10 -4.00 -14.55
N TYR A 176 -31.66 -4.36 -15.76
CA TYR A 176 -30.51 -3.76 -16.44
C TYR A 176 -30.57 -2.22 -16.46
N GLY A 177 -31.73 -1.68 -16.84
CA GLY A 177 -31.94 -0.23 -16.90
C GLY A 177 -31.75 0.47 -15.54
N MET A 178 -32.08 -0.21 -14.42
CA MET A 178 -31.85 0.34 -13.07
C MET A 178 -30.36 0.54 -12.78
N ILE A 179 -29.51 -0.40 -13.21
CA ILE A 179 -28.05 -0.30 -13.04
C ILE A 179 -27.49 0.86 -13.89
N CYS A 180 -28.02 1.08 -15.09
CA CYS A 180 -27.62 2.18 -15.96
C CYS A 180 -27.99 3.55 -15.36
N PHE A 181 -29.24 3.72 -14.90
CA PHE A 181 -29.64 4.96 -14.21
C PHE A 181 -28.83 5.19 -12.94
N PHE A 182 -28.61 4.13 -12.15
CA PHE A 182 -27.73 4.19 -10.98
C PHE A 182 -26.33 4.65 -11.35
N SER A 183 -25.72 4.03 -12.37
CA SER A 183 -24.36 4.35 -12.82
C SER A 183 -24.24 5.77 -13.36
N ALA A 184 -25.29 6.29 -14.01
CA ALA A 184 -25.35 7.67 -14.47
C ALA A 184 -25.37 8.67 -13.30
N SER A 185 -26.00 8.31 -12.18
CA SER A 185 -26.06 9.13 -10.95
C SER A 185 -24.73 9.24 -10.19
N LEU A 186 -23.73 8.40 -10.52
CA LEU A 186 -22.40 8.41 -9.90
C LEU A 186 -21.45 9.47 -10.49
N ASP A 187 -21.95 10.39 -11.32
CA ASP A 187 -21.17 11.46 -11.98
C ASP A 187 -19.92 10.99 -12.75
N LEU A 188 -20.02 9.80 -13.34
CA LEU A 188 -18.99 9.30 -14.26
C LEU A 188 -18.96 10.17 -15.52
N LYS A 189 -17.76 10.42 -16.08
CA LYS A 189 -17.63 11.00 -17.42
C LYS A 189 -18.25 10.05 -18.46
N TYR A 190 -18.93 10.60 -19.47
CA TYR A 190 -19.65 9.82 -20.49
C TYR A 190 -18.85 8.62 -21.08
N PRO A 191 -17.58 8.77 -21.52
CA PRO A 191 -16.83 7.63 -22.07
C PRO A 191 -16.65 6.49 -21.06
N LYS A 192 -16.42 6.81 -19.78
CA LYS A 192 -16.28 5.83 -18.72
C LYS A 192 -17.62 5.18 -18.38
N TYR A 193 -18.69 5.97 -18.36
CA TYR A 193 -20.05 5.48 -18.13
C TYR A 193 -20.45 4.47 -19.22
N ILE A 194 -20.40 4.88 -20.50
CA ILE A 194 -20.87 4.05 -21.61
C ILE A 194 -20.03 2.77 -21.74
N LEU A 195 -18.73 2.84 -21.50
CA LEU A 195 -17.86 1.66 -21.49
C LEU A 195 -18.29 0.65 -20.42
N LEU A 196 -18.52 1.11 -19.18
CA LEU A 196 -18.87 0.23 -18.07
C LEU A 196 -20.26 -0.40 -18.24
N THR A 197 -21.26 0.40 -18.62
CA THR A 197 -22.64 -0.09 -18.75
C THR A 197 -22.81 -1.00 -19.96
N THR A 198 -22.11 -0.70 -21.06
CA THR A 198 -22.12 -1.54 -22.27
C THR A 198 -21.39 -2.85 -22.00
N PHE A 199 -20.20 -2.82 -21.39
CA PHE A 199 -19.48 -4.05 -21.04
C PHE A 199 -20.27 -4.94 -20.09
N GLY A 200 -20.93 -4.36 -19.08
CA GLY A 200 -21.83 -5.08 -18.19
C GLY A 200 -23.03 -5.70 -18.93
N ALA A 201 -23.61 -4.98 -19.90
CA ALA A 201 -24.71 -5.48 -20.73
C ALA A 201 -24.32 -6.65 -21.62
N SER A 202 -23.13 -6.57 -22.22
CA SER A 202 -22.66 -7.53 -23.21
C SER A 202 -22.68 -8.96 -22.64
N VAL A 203 -22.41 -9.13 -21.35
CA VAL A 203 -22.50 -10.44 -20.67
C VAL A 203 -23.93 -11.00 -20.76
N SER A 204 -24.95 -10.18 -20.47
CA SER A 204 -26.36 -10.59 -20.58
C SER A 204 -26.75 -10.86 -22.03
N ILE A 205 -26.38 -9.96 -22.96
CA ILE A 205 -26.73 -10.09 -24.39
C ILE A 205 -26.14 -11.39 -24.95
N VAL A 206 -24.88 -11.70 -24.63
CA VAL A 206 -24.25 -12.97 -25.05
C VAL A 206 -25.07 -14.15 -24.59
N ILE A 207 -25.52 -14.18 -23.33
CA ILE A 207 -26.32 -15.28 -22.79
C ILE A 207 -27.67 -15.37 -23.53
N GLY A 208 -28.43 -14.28 -23.61
CA GLY A 208 -29.77 -14.27 -24.19
C GLY A 208 -29.79 -14.59 -25.69
N VAL A 209 -28.87 -14.00 -26.46
CA VAL A 209 -28.74 -14.26 -27.90
C VAL A 209 -28.26 -15.69 -28.15
N SER A 210 -27.33 -16.21 -27.34
CA SER A 210 -26.91 -17.61 -27.45
C SER A 210 -28.05 -18.57 -27.16
N MET A 211 -28.88 -18.30 -26.15
CA MET A 211 -30.08 -19.11 -25.88
C MET A 211 -31.03 -19.17 -27.08
N GLY A 212 -31.31 -18.02 -27.70
CA GLY A 212 -32.13 -17.97 -28.91
C GLY A 212 -31.51 -18.72 -30.10
N HIS A 213 -30.21 -18.60 -30.30
CA HIS A 213 -29.51 -19.32 -31.38
C HIS A 213 -29.43 -20.84 -31.15
N LEU A 214 -29.25 -21.27 -29.88
CA LEU A 214 -29.19 -22.68 -29.48
C LEU A 214 -30.55 -23.35 -29.52
N ALA A 215 -31.64 -22.63 -29.21
CA ALA A 215 -33.00 -23.12 -29.39
C ALA A 215 -33.23 -23.64 -30.82
N MET A 216 -32.62 -23.00 -31.81
CA MET A 216 -32.73 -23.38 -33.23
C MET A 216 -31.80 -24.52 -33.68
N SER A 217 -30.78 -24.86 -32.91
CA SER A 217 -29.66 -25.71 -33.37
C SER A 217 -29.38 -26.92 -32.50
N THR A 218 -30.05 -27.06 -31.34
CA THR A 218 -29.80 -28.14 -30.37
C THR A 218 -31.09 -28.85 -29.96
N SER A 219 -30.98 -30.04 -29.37
CA SER A 219 -32.15 -30.77 -28.86
C SER A 219 -32.83 -29.99 -27.73
N TRP A 220 -34.16 -30.00 -27.71
CA TRP A 220 -34.99 -29.32 -26.70
C TRP A 220 -34.58 -29.65 -25.24
N ILE A 221 -33.99 -30.83 -25.02
CA ILE A 221 -33.46 -31.29 -23.73
C ILE A 221 -32.30 -30.39 -23.24
N ILE A 222 -31.36 -30.02 -24.12
CA ILE A 222 -30.21 -29.16 -23.76
C ILE A 222 -30.71 -27.76 -23.37
N SER A 223 -31.68 -27.22 -24.11
CA SER A 223 -32.32 -25.92 -23.81
C SER A 223 -32.99 -25.91 -22.44
N ILE A 224 -33.68 -27.00 -22.06
CA ILE A 224 -34.29 -27.15 -20.73
C ILE A 224 -33.22 -27.20 -19.63
N ILE A 225 -32.14 -27.96 -19.82
CA ILE A 225 -31.07 -28.07 -18.82
C ILE A 225 -30.43 -26.69 -18.57
N VAL A 226 -30.11 -25.95 -19.63
CA VAL A 226 -29.54 -24.59 -19.51
C VAL A 226 -30.51 -23.66 -18.80
N PHE A 227 -31.80 -23.71 -19.14
CA PHE A 227 -32.84 -22.91 -18.50
C PHE A 227 -32.95 -23.23 -16.99
N CYS A 228 -33.02 -24.50 -16.61
CA CYS A 228 -33.09 -24.93 -15.22
C CYS A 228 -31.86 -24.48 -14.41
N VAL A 229 -30.65 -24.59 -14.96
CA VAL A 229 -29.41 -24.13 -14.30
C VAL A 229 -29.45 -22.62 -14.04
N LEU A 230 -29.93 -21.83 -15.03
CA LEU A 230 -30.08 -20.38 -14.87
C LEU A 230 -31.12 -20.02 -13.80
N VAL A 231 -32.28 -20.69 -13.78
CA VAL A 231 -33.31 -20.49 -12.76
C VAL A 231 -32.76 -20.80 -11.37
N VAL A 232 -32.06 -21.91 -11.20
CA VAL A 232 -31.44 -22.29 -9.91
C VAL A 232 -30.42 -21.25 -9.46
N LEU A 233 -29.54 -20.77 -10.37
CA LEU A 233 -28.58 -19.71 -10.05
C LEU A 233 -29.28 -18.40 -9.63
N ILE A 234 -30.34 -18.00 -10.35
CA ILE A 234 -31.14 -16.81 -10.02
C ILE A 234 -31.78 -16.95 -8.64
N VAL A 235 -32.38 -18.12 -8.33
CA VAL A 235 -33.00 -18.39 -7.03
C VAL A 235 -31.98 -18.35 -5.90
N ILE A 236 -30.83 -19.02 -6.05
CA ILE A 236 -29.74 -19.01 -5.05
C ILE A 236 -29.29 -17.57 -4.76
N LEU A 237 -29.03 -16.81 -5.82
CA LEU A 237 -28.54 -15.44 -5.68
C LEU A 237 -29.63 -14.53 -5.09
N ALA A 238 -30.91 -14.72 -5.44
CA ALA A 238 -32.05 -13.97 -4.89
C ALA A 238 -32.26 -14.24 -3.39
N VAL A 239 -32.16 -15.49 -2.95
CA VAL A 239 -32.21 -15.88 -1.53
C VAL A 239 -31.04 -15.28 -0.75
N LYS A 240 -29.84 -15.24 -1.35
CA LYS A 240 -28.64 -14.66 -0.71
C LYS A 240 -28.49 -13.14 -0.89
N ARG A 241 -29.47 -12.47 -1.52
CA ARG A 241 -29.44 -11.04 -1.87
C ARG A 241 -29.00 -10.14 -0.71
N LYS A 242 -29.66 -10.24 0.45
CA LYS A 242 -29.33 -9.40 1.63
C LYS A 242 -27.91 -9.62 2.14
N ALA A 243 -27.46 -10.87 2.23
CA ALA A 243 -26.11 -11.20 2.67
C ALA A 243 -25.06 -10.69 1.66
N LEU A 244 -25.39 -10.71 0.38
CA LEU A 244 -24.54 -10.22 -0.68
C LEU A 244 -24.43 -8.68 -0.63
N PHE A 245 -25.55 -7.95 -0.55
CA PHE A 245 -25.54 -6.48 -0.38
C PHE A 245 -24.77 -6.06 0.87
N LYS A 246 -24.94 -6.76 2.00
CA LYS A 246 -24.14 -6.54 3.22
C LYS A 246 -22.64 -6.68 2.96
N LYS A 247 -22.21 -7.70 2.20
CA LYS A 247 -20.79 -7.87 1.81
C LYS A 247 -20.31 -6.76 0.88
N VAL A 248 -21.12 -6.35 -0.09
CA VAL A 248 -20.78 -5.25 -1.02
C VAL A 248 -20.64 -3.93 -0.26
N ASN A 249 -21.59 -3.60 0.63
CA ASN A 249 -21.49 -2.42 1.49
C ASN A 249 -20.26 -2.47 2.40
N ALA A 250 -19.96 -3.62 3.01
CA ALA A 250 -18.72 -3.78 3.78
C ALA A 250 -17.46 -3.53 2.92
N MET A 251 -17.45 -3.97 1.65
CA MET A 251 -16.35 -3.69 0.73
C MET A 251 -16.26 -2.20 0.35
N ILE A 252 -17.39 -1.52 0.15
CA ILE A 252 -17.47 -0.09 -0.14
C ILE A 252 -16.96 0.72 1.06
N HIS A 253 -17.46 0.46 2.27
CA HIS A 253 -17.01 1.11 3.49
C HIS A 253 -15.51 0.90 3.74
N LYS A 254 -15.03 -0.34 3.63
CA LYS A 254 -13.60 -0.67 3.77
C LYS A 254 -12.71 0.01 2.73
N SER A 255 -13.26 0.41 1.58
CA SER A 255 -12.51 1.17 0.58
C SER A 255 -12.27 2.64 1.00
N HIS A 256 -12.97 3.14 2.01
CA HIS A 256 -12.84 4.49 2.58
C HIS A 256 -12.08 4.52 3.90
N GLU A 257 -11.96 3.39 4.60
CA GLU A 257 -11.17 3.32 5.83
C GLU A 257 -9.67 3.53 5.53
N PRO A 258 -8.98 4.36 6.33
CA PRO A 258 -7.53 4.49 6.26
C PRO A 258 -6.86 3.12 6.43
N TYR A 259 -5.92 2.79 5.55
CA TYR A 259 -5.20 1.53 5.63
C TYR A 259 -4.29 1.50 6.86
N LYS A 260 -4.48 0.51 7.74
CA LYS A 260 -3.71 0.36 8.98
C LYS A 260 -2.54 -0.62 8.82
N SER A 261 -1.42 -0.27 9.45
CA SER A 261 -0.23 -1.12 9.54
C SER A 261 -0.41 -2.32 10.50
N ASP A 262 -1.42 -2.25 11.38
CA ASP A 262 -1.75 -3.25 12.40
C ASP A 262 -1.75 -4.68 11.87
N THR A 263 -1.04 -5.55 12.58
CA THR A 263 -0.83 -6.93 12.17
C THR A 263 -0.77 -7.84 13.38
N VAL A 264 -1.58 -8.90 13.33
CA VAL A 264 -1.39 -10.09 14.16
C VAL A 264 -0.28 -10.94 13.54
N ALA A 265 0.74 -11.29 14.32
CA ALA A 265 1.77 -12.23 13.91
C ALA A 265 1.12 -13.57 13.48
N LYS A 266 1.51 -14.07 12.30
CA LYS A 266 0.98 -15.30 11.71
C LYS A 266 2.12 -16.27 11.40
N LYS A 267 1.81 -17.56 11.39
CA LYS A 267 2.73 -18.57 10.85
C LYS A 267 3.04 -18.25 9.37
N PRO A 268 4.31 -18.27 8.96
CA PRO A 268 4.67 -18.09 7.55
C PRO A 268 3.94 -19.10 6.65
N ASN A 269 3.49 -18.64 5.48
CA ASN A 269 3.04 -19.54 4.44
C ASN A 269 4.27 -20.30 3.91
N PRO A 270 4.31 -21.64 3.96
CA PRO A 270 5.51 -22.40 3.63
C PRO A 270 5.95 -22.15 2.19
N PHE A 271 5.03 -22.21 1.22
CA PHE A 271 5.35 -22.02 -0.19
C PHE A 271 6.00 -20.65 -0.43
N ILE A 272 5.40 -19.58 0.09
CA ILE A 272 5.93 -18.23 -0.09
C ILE A 272 7.27 -18.07 0.63
N LEU A 273 7.41 -18.59 1.86
CA LEU A 273 8.68 -18.53 2.60
C LEU A 273 9.80 -19.27 1.85
N TYR A 274 9.56 -20.51 1.41
CA TYR A 274 10.57 -21.30 0.69
C TYR A 274 10.92 -20.64 -0.65
N LEU A 275 9.95 -20.08 -1.37
CA LEU A 275 10.20 -19.34 -2.61
C LEU A 275 11.03 -18.08 -2.36
N SER A 276 10.68 -17.28 -1.34
CA SER A 276 11.47 -16.10 -0.95
C SER A 276 12.89 -16.48 -0.56
N VAL A 277 13.06 -17.54 0.22
CA VAL A 277 14.38 -18.05 0.62
C VAL A 277 15.17 -18.61 -0.56
N LEU A 278 14.53 -19.26 -1.53
CA LEU A 278 15.18 -19.72 -2.75
C LEU A 278 15.71 -18.54 -3.57
N ILE A 279 14.89 -17.51 -3.78
CA ILE A 279 15.28 -16.28 -4.46
C ILE A 279 16.45 -15.60 -3.73
N MET A 280 16.35 -15.47 -2.40
CA MET A 280 17.41 -14.89 -1.59
C MET A 280 18.69 -15.74 -1.67
N LYS A 281 18.60 -17.06 -1.61
CA LYS A 281 19.75 -17.98 -1.74
C LYS A 281 20.45 -17.81 -3.09
N ILE A 282 19.70 -17.62 -4.17
CA ILE A 282 20.26 -17.31 -5.49
C ILE A 282 20.99 -15.97 -5.44
N VAL A 283 20.36 -14.91 -4.93
CA VAL A 283 21.00 -13.58 -4.83
C VAL A 283 22.28 -13.63 -3.98
N ILE A 284 22.24 -14.31 -2.83
CA ILE A 284 23.38 -14.50 -1.93
C ILE A 284 24.47 -15.30 -2.64
N TRP A 285 24.15 -16.46 -3.23
CA TRP A 285 25.15 -17.33 -3.86
C TRP A 285 25.88 -16.67 -5.04
N TRP A 286 25.19 -15.83 -5.80
CA TRP A 286 25.79 -15.13 -6.94
C TRP A 286 26.59 -13.88 -6.55
N LYS A 287 26.28 -13.25 -5.41
CA LYS A 287 26.88 -11.95 -5.03
C LYS A 287 27.83 -12.03 -3.85
N LEU A 288 27.68 -13.04 -2.98
CA LEU A 288 28.30 -13.11 -1.66
C LEU A 288 28.94 -14.48 -1.44
N LYS A 289 30.08 -14.49 -0.76
CA LYS A 289 30.76 -15.71 -0.31
C LYS A 289 30.49 -15.89 1.17
N ALA A 290 29.42 -16.59 1.50
CA ALA A 290 29.05 -16.89 2.87
C ALA A 290 29.68 -18.21 3.34
N LYS A 291 30.44 -18.17 4.43
CA LYS A 291 30.90 -19.35 5.17
C LYS A 291 30.00 -19.52 6.38
N VAL A 292 29.47 -20.73 6.55
CA VAL A 292 28.48 -21.00 7.62
C VAL A 292 29.04 -22.06 8.55
N THR A 293 29.13 -21.72 9.84
CA THR A 293 29.50 -22.63 10.92
C THR A 293 28.30 -22.82 11.85
N ARG A 294 27.83 -24.06 11.98
CA ARG A 294 26.70 -24.40 12.84
C ARG A 294 27.20 -25.19 14.06
N LYS A 295 27.17 -24.57 15.23
CA LYS A 295 27.59 -25.17 16.51
C LYS A 295 26.43 -25.79 17.29
N ALA A 296 25.22 -25.26 17.12
CA ALA A 296 24.03 -25.74 17.81
C ALA A 296 22.88 -26.16 16.86
N LYS A 297 22.01 -27.02 17.38
CA LYS A 297 20.71 -27.33 16.77
C LYS A 297 19.65 -26.41 17.38
N LEU A 298 18.87 -25.75 16.52
CA LEU A 298 17.79 -24.87 16.95
C LEU A 298 16.61 -25.71 17.46
N GLU A 299 16.15 -25.42 18.66
CA GLU A 299 14.93 -25.98 19.25
C GLU A 299 13.80 -24.95 19.25
N HIS A 300 12.57 -25.38 19.54
CA HIS A 300 11.42 -24.48 19.58
C HIS A 300 10.49 -24.82 20.77
N PRO A 301 9.86 -23.81 21.40
CA PRO A 301 9.94 -22.38 21.10
C PRO A 301 11.30 -21.78 21.47
N ALA A 302 11.73 -20.75 20.75
CA ALA A 302 13.02 -20.10 21.00
C ALA A 302 13.05 -18.65 20.52
N VAL A 303 14.01 -17.90 21.05
CA VAL A 303 14.42 -16.59 20.54
C VAL A 303 15.70 -16.76 19.73
N LEU A 304 15.77 -16.13 18.57
CA LEU A 304 16.97 -16.04 17.75
C LEU A 304 17.38 -14.58 17.60
N LEU A 305 18.52 -14.24 18.20
CA LEU A 305 19.16 -12.93 18.08
C LEU A 305 20.16 -12.95 16.93
N CYS A 306 20.21 -11.86 16.17
CA CYS A 306 21.12 -11.74 15.02
C CYS A 306 21.82 -10.39 15.05
N THR A 307 23.09 -10.34 14.63
CA THR A 307 23.78 -9.07 14.37
C THR A 307 23.13 -8.31 13.22
N HIS A 308 23.32 -6.98 13.17
CA HIS A 308 22.73 -6.15 12.12
C HIS A 308 23.69 -5.18 11.42
N GLY A 309 24.73 -5.73 10.81
CA GLY A 309 25.69 -4.97 10.00
C GLY A 309 25.14 -4.56 8.63
N SER A 310 24.25 -5.33 8.03
CA SER A 310 23.82 -5.15 6.64
C SER A 310 22.34 -5.36 6.40
N PHE A 311 21.84 -4.72 5.34
CA PHE A 311 20.47 -4.94 4.90
C PHE A 311 20.20 -6.42 4.57
N VAL A 312 21.21 -7.22 4.22
CA VAL A 312 20.99 -8.62 3.83
C VAL A 312 20.93 -9.61 4.99
N ASP A 313 21.11 -9.18 6.23
CA ASP A 313 21.23 -10.11 7.36
C ASP A 313 19.98 -10.97 7.56
N PHE A 314 18.79 -10.39 7.32
CA PHE A 314 17.53 -11.13 7.38
C PHE A 314 17.48 -12.31 6.40
N ALA A 315 18.20 -12.22 5.28
CA ALA A 315 18.24 -13.25 4.28
C ALA A 315 19.04 -14.47 4.76
N TYR A 316 20.12 -14.24 5.52
CA TYR A 316 20.88 -15.30 6.18
C TYR A 316 20.01 -16.04 7.20
N VAL A 317 19.28 -15.29 8.03
CA VAL A 317 18.36 -15.88 9.01
C VAL A 317 17.34 -16.76 8.30
N GLY A 318 16.68 -16.22 7.26
CA GLY A 318 15.69 -16.95 6.47
C GLY A 318 16.27 -18.22 5.83
N CYS A 319 17.47 -18.17 5.26
CA CYS A 319 18.13 -19.32 4.65
C CYS A 319 18.43 -20.43 5.66
N MET A 320 18.93 -20.06 6.83
CA MET A 320 19.36 -20.98 7.87
C MET A 320 18.20 -21.60 8.66
N THR A 321 17.12 -20.85 8.81
CA THR A 321 16.01 -21.22 9.72
C THR A 321 14.69 -21.52 9.00
N LYS A 322 14.66 -21.56 7.65
CA LYS A 322 13.45 -21.85 6.86
C LYS A 322 12.64 -23.07 7.31
N GLY A 323 13.32 -24.11 7.82
CA GLY A 323 12.67 -25.32 8.35
C GLY A 323 11.80 -25.07 9.58
N PHE A 324 12.15 -24.06 10.37
CA PHE A 324 11.47 -23.66 11.60
C PHE A 324 10.45 -22.53 11.41
N ARG A 325 10.40 -21.94 10.21
CA ARG A 325 9.44 -20.88 9.83
C ARG A 325 9.43 -19.74 10.86
N PRO A 326 10.57 -19.06 11.08
CA PRO A 326 10.67 -17.99 12.07
C PRO A 326 9.69 -16.85 11.79
N ARG A 327 9.32 -16.12 12.84
CA ARG A 327 8.54 -14.89 12.73
C ARG A 327 9.46 -13.71 13.03
N PHE A 328 9.49 -12.75 12.12
CA PHE A 328 10.45 -11.64 12.14
C PHE A 328 9.82 -10.36 12.66
N ILE A 329 10.59 -9.63 13.46
CA ILE A 329 10.30 -8.23 13.76
C ILE A 329 10.80 -7.36 12.61
N THR A 330 10.00 -6.43 12.13
CA THR A 330 10.35 -5.57 10.99
C THR A 330 9.80 -4.15 11.18
N ALA A 331 10.52 -3.13 10.71
CA ALA A 331 10.11 -1.73 10.87
C ALA A 331 8.67 -1.48 10.38
N ARG A 332 7.88 -0.76 11.18
CA ARG A 332 6.46 -0.47 10.90
C ARG A 332 6.26 0.29 9.59
N LEU A 333 7.23 1.13 9.21
CA LEU A 333 7.24 1.89 7.96
C LEU A 333 6.88 1.03 6.73
N TYR A 334 7.47 -0.16 6.60
CA TYR A 334 7.23 -1.06 5.47
C TYR A 334 5.80 -1.60 5.40
N PHE A 335 5.08 -1.60 6.52
CA PHE A 335 3.72 -2.12 6.61
C PHE A 335 2.66 -1.15 6.10
N TYR A 336 2.99 0.13 5.89
CA TYR A 336 2.10 1.14 5.28
C TYR A 336 1.94 0.92 3.76
N LYS A 337 2.92 0.31 3.09
CA LYS A 337 2.80 -0.10 1.68
C LYS A 337 2.12 -1.46 1.57
N LYS A 338 0.81 -1.47 1.27
CA LYS A 338 -0.06 -2.67 1.32
C LYS A 338 0.48 -3.90 0.58
N LYS A 339 1.05 -3.73 -0.62
CA LYS A 339 1.63 -4.85 -1.39
C LYS A 339 2.84 -5.46 -0.69
N LEU A 340 3.71 -4.61 -0.14
CA LEU A 340 4.88 -5.04 0.63
C LEU A 340 4.46 -5.68 1.95
N ALA A 341 3.56 -5.02 2.69
CA ALA A 341 2.99 -5.54 3.93
C ALA A 341 2.34 -6.92 3.75
N TRP A 342 1.62 -7.15 2.64
CA TRP A 342 1.06 -8.45 2.32
C TRP A 342 2.14 -9.53 2.20
N LEU A 343 3.24 -9.24 1.51
CA LEU A 343 4.36 -10.18 1.36
C LEU A 343 5.04 -10.44 2.71
N LEU A 344 5.37 -9.38 3.45
CA LEU A 344 5.97 -9.45 4.79
C LEU A 344 5.13 -10.32 5.75
N ARG A 345 3.80 -10.10 5.77
CA ARG A 345 2.87 -10.91 6.56
C ARG A 345 2.86 -12.38 6.15
N LYS A 346 3.06 -12.68 4.86
CA LYS A 346 3.09 -14.06 4.36
C LYS A 346 4.39 -14.79 4.70
N VAL A 347 5.50 -14.07 4.83
CA VAL A 347 6.78 -14.64 5.29
C VAL A 347 6.93 -14.64 6.83
N GLY A 348 5.91 -14.18 7.56
CA GLY A 348 5.85 -14.22 9.03
C GLY A 348 6.35 -12.97 9.74
N SER A 349 6.61 -11.88 9.02
CA SER A 349 7.00 -10.61 9.62
C SER A 349 5.81 -9.85 10.20
N TYR A 350 6.05 -9.10 11.27
CA TYR A 350 5.09 -8.19 11.89
C TYR A 350 5.75 -6.86 12.30
N PRO A 351 4.99 -5.76 12.39
CA PRO A 351 5.55 -4.42 12.56
C PRO A 351 6.10 -4.21 13.98
N LYS A 352 7.12 -3.36 14.06
CA LYS A 352 7.61 -2.69 15.27
C LYS A 352 7.80 -1.21 14.99
N SER A 353 7.22 -0.38 15.85
CA SER A 353 7.64 1.02 15.96
C SER A 353 9.00 1.06 16.68
N MET A 354 9.99 1.66 16.05
CA MET A 354 11.34 1.65 16.59
C MET A 354 11.44 2.59 17.78
N PHE A 355 12.19 2.16 18.79
CA PHE A 355 12.47 2.93 20.00
C PHE A 355 11.28 3.57 20.75
N SER A 356 10.07 3.07 20.54
CA SER A 356 8.85 3.53 21.20
C SER A 356 8.10 2.36 21.87
N ARG A 357 7.18 2.70 22.77
CA ARG A 357 6.33 1.73 23.46
C ARG A 357 5.35 1.08 22.50
N ASP A 358 5.68 -0.13 22.04
CA ASP A 358 4.86 -0.89 21.10
C ASP A 358 4.23 -2.13 21.76
N VAL A 359 3.04 -1.95 22.34
CA VAL A 359 2.27 -3.03 22.98
C VAL A 359 1.84 -4.10 21.98
N GLU A 360 1.62 -3.71 20.71
CA GLU A 360 1.25 -4.65 19.65
C GLU A 360 2.40 -5.61 19.35
N ASN A 361 3.62 -5.09 19.24
CA ASN A 361 4.84 -5.87 19.04
C ASN A 361 5.07 -6.86 20.20
N LEU A 362 4.95 -6.39 21.45
CA LEU A 362 5.07 -7.24 22.64
C LEU A 362 4.06 -8.41 22.62
N LYS A 363 2.79 -8.12 22.36
CA LYS A 363 1.73 -9.14 22.28
C LYS A 363 1.99 -10.15 21.16
N ASN A 364 2.49 -9.69 20.03
CA ASN A 364 2.85 -10.56 18.91
C ASN A 364 4.02 -11.48 19.27
N GLY A 365 5.07 -10.97 19.90
CA GLY A 365 6.22 -11.77 20.35
C GLY A 365 5.81 -12.86 21.36
N LEU A 366 4.99 -12.52 22.35
CA LEU A 366 4.42 -13.51 23.29
C LEU A 366 3.59 -14.58 22.56
N ARG A 367 2.76 -14.17 21.59
CA ARG A 367 2.00 -15.10 20.74
C ARG A 367 2.92 -16.04 19.94
N VAL A 368 4.04 -15.53 19.42
CA VAL A 368 4.99 -16.34 18.65
C VAL A 368 5.46 -17.53 19.49
N ILE A 369 5.86 -17.25 20.74
CA ILE A 369 6.37 -18.23 21.70
C ILE A 369 5.26 -19.16 22.19
N SER A 370 4.07 -18.65 22.53
CA SER A 370 2.94 -19.49 22.98
C SER A 370 2.48 -20.47 21.89
N GLU A 371 2.65 -20.13 20.61
CA GLU A 371 2.36 -21.01 19.48
C GLU A 371 3.50 -22.01 19.17
N GLY A 372 4.52 -22.11 20.02
CA GLY A 372 5.65 -23.01 19.87
C GLY A 372 6.63 -22.61 18.76
N GLY A 373 6.65 -21.34 18.35
CA GLY A 373 7.46 -20.87 17.21
C GLY A 373 8.81 -20.28 17.59
N VAL A 374 9.57 -19.88 16.57
CA VAL A 374 10.84 -19.16 16.72
C VAL A 374 10.62 -17.67 16.47
N LEU A 375 10.99 -16.84 17.43
CA LEU A 375 11.02 -15.39 17.30
C LEU A 375 12.41 -14.94 16.85
N ALA A 376 12.54 -14.45 15.63
CA ALA A 376 13.80 -13.92 15.12
C ALA A 376 13.81 -12.39 15.16
N MET A 377 14.86 -11.80 15.72
CA MET A 377 15.03 -10.34 15.78
C MET A 377 16.50 -9.91 15.76
N MET A 378 16.71 -8.72 15.19
CA MET A 378 17.94 -7.96 15.29
C MET A 378 17.74 -6.93 16.41
N PRO A 379 18.33 -7.13 17.60
CA PRO A 379 17.99 -6.33 18.78
C PRO A 379 18.52 -4.89 18.72
N GLU A 380 19.56 -4.61 17.92
CA GLU A 380 20.05 -3.26 17.63
C GLU A 380 18.96 -2.37 16.97
N ALA A 381 17.95 -2.99 16.34
CA ALA A 381 16.79 -2.37 15.69
C ALA A 381 17.12 -1.35 14.58
N ARG A 382 18.39 -1.17 14.24
CA ARG A 382 18.93 -0.36 13.16
C ARG A 382 20.12 -1.05 12.52
N LEU A 383 20.46 -0.62 11.31
CA LEU A 383 21.73 -1.00 10.69
C LEU A 383 22.86 -0.23 11.34
N SER A 384 23.97 -0.92 11.61
CA SER A 384 25.19 -0.29 12.11
C SER A 384 25.71 0.77 11.14
N THR A 385 26.15 1.90 11.69
CA THR A 385 26.61 3.04 10.89
C THR A 385 28.00 2.80 10.28
N VAL A 386 28.90 2.15 11.05
CA VAL A 386 30.33 1.99 10.71
C VAL A 386 30.87 0.57 10.92
N GLY A 387 30.03 -0.44 10.71
CA GLY A 387 30.41 -1.85 10.77
C GLY A 387 30.79 -2.34 12.16
N LYS A 388 30.17 -1.78 13.20
CA LYS A 388 30.48 -2.10 14.60
C LYS A 388 29.19 -2.24 15.38
N PHE A 389 29.16 -3.18 16.32
CA PHE A 389 28.03 -3.39 17.21
C PHE A 389 27.64 -2.10 17.92
N GLU A 390 26.34 -1.82 17.90
CA GLU A 390 25.76 -0.72 18.64
C GLU A 390 24.89 -1.21 19.81
N ASP A 391 24.53 -0.30 20.71
CA ASP A 391 23.80 -0.63 21.92
C ASP A 391 22.35 -1.09 21.65
N ILE A 392 21.79 -1.83 22.60
CA ILE A 392 20.43 -2.35 22.57
C ILE A 392 19.63 -1.71 23.70
N GLN A 393 18.37 -1.36 23.43
CA GLN A 393 17.47 -0.83 24.47
C GLN A 393 17.28 -1.82 25.62
N ASP A 394 17.39 -1.35 26.87
CA ASP A 394 17.23 -2.19 28.06
C ASP A 394 15.91 -2.97 28.12
N THR A 395 14.83 -2.37 27.58
CA THR A 395 13.52 -3.01 27.49
C THR A 395 13.53 -4.30 26.64
N THR A 396 14.49 -4.45 25.74
CA THR A 396 14.70 -5.66 24.92
C THR A 396 15.21 -6.82 25.76
N TYR A 397 16.17 -6.60 26.68
CA TYR A 397 16.65 -7.64 27.60
C TYR A 397 15.56 -8.11 28.54
N LYS A 398 14.81 -7.15 29.13
CA LYS A 398 13.61 -7.42 29.93
C LYS A 398 12.59 -8.27 29.17
N PHE A 399 12.41 -7.97 27.89
CA PHE A 399 11.52 -8.74 27.04
C PHE A 399 12.04 -10.16 26.78
N ILE A 400 13.32 -10.35 26.44
CA ILE A 400 13.94 -11.67 26.26
C ILE A 400 13.79 -12.52 27.52
N LYS A 401 14.14 -11.96 28.70
CA LYS A 401 13.99 -12.62 29.99
C LYS A 401 12.54 -13.06 30.25
N LYS A 402 11.58 -12.16 29.98
CA LYS A 402 10.15 -12.44 30.14
C LYS A 402 9.64 -13.58 29.24
N LEU A 403 10.25 -13.81 28.08
CA LEU A 403 9.87 -14.93 27.21
C LEU A 403 10.23 -16.28 27.82
N GLY A 404 11.31 -16.37 28.62
CA GLY A 404 11.65 -17.56 29.41
C GLY A 404 11.91 -18.83 28.58
N VAL A 405 12.40 -18.67 27.34
CA VAL A 405 12.72 -19.74 26.38
C VAL A 405 14.20 -19.71 26.01
N PRO A 406 14.76 -20.78 25.42
CA PRO A 406 16.15 -20.78 24.98
C PRO A 406 16.43 -19.65 23.99
N VAL A 407 17.62 -19.08 24.11
CA VAL A 407 18.11 -18.00 23.25
C VAL A 407 19.25 -18.54 22.39
N TYR A 408 19.13 -18.35 21.08
CA TYR A 408 20.16 -18.67 20.10
C TYR A 408 20.68 -17.39 19.49
N ILE A 409 21.88 -17.48 18.92
CA ILE A 409 22.52 -16.39 18.22
C ILE A 409 22.89 -16.82 16.80
N MET A 410 22.70 -15.91 15.85
CA MET A 410 23.29 -15.97 14.53
C MET A 410 24.17 -14.74 14.34
N HIS A 411 25.46 -14.93 14.57
CA HIS A 411 26.48 -13.91 14.46
C HIS A 411 27.01 -13.85 13.03
N ALA A 412 27.11 -12.66 12.44
CA ALA A 412 27.54 -12.48 11.05
C ALA A 412 28.61 -11.39 10.94
N ASP A 413 29.88 -11.82 10.82
CA ASP A 413 31.03 -10.94 10.62
C ASP A 413 31.27 -10.69 9.11
N GLY A 414 31.70 -9.48 8.78
CA GLY A 414 31.95 -9.02 7.41
C GLY A 414 30.68 -8.65 6.63
N SER A 415 29.51 -8.84 7.23
CA SER A 415 28.21 -8.58 6.61
C SER A 415 28.08 -7.13 6.17
N TYR A 416 28.56 -6.17 6.97
CA TYR A 416 28.47 -4.74 6.73
C TYR A 416 29.01 -4.34 5.35
N PHE A 417 30.19 -4.86 4.99
CA PHE A 417 30.84 -4.54 3.72
C PHE A 417 30.12 -5.09 2.48
N ALA A 418 29.19 -6.04 2.65
CA ALA A 418 28.42 -6.57 1.53
C ALA A 418 27.46 -5.53 0.93
N ARG A 419 26.85 -4.73 1.81
CA ARG A 419 25.91 -3.66 1.47
C ARG A 419 25.77 -2.72 2.68
N PRO A 420 26.65 -1.71 2.82
CA PRO A 420 26.65 -0.81 3.97
C PRO A 420 25.44 0.13 3.94
N LYS A 421 25.06 0.68 5.10
CA LYS A 421 23.90 1.57 5.27
C LYS A 421 23.95 2.82 4.37
N TRP A 422 25.13 3.40 4.20
CA TRP A 422 25.35 4.65 3.46
C TRP A 422 25.57 4.44 1.96
N GLY A 423 25.78 3.21 1.50
CA GLY A 423 26.23 2.93 0.14
C GLY A 423 25.21 2.14 -0.65
N ASP A 424 25.07 2.48 -1.93
CA ASP A 424 24.16 1.78 -2.81
C ASP A 424 24.75 0.50 -3.43
N GLY A 425 23.86 -0.48 -3.57
CA GLY A 425 24.14 -1.75 -4.25
C GLY A 425 25.01 -2.74 -3.47
N PHE A 426 25.19 -3.92 -4.08
CA PHE A 426 26.02 -4.99 -3.53
C PHE A 426 27.48 -4.83 -3.95
N ARG A 427 28.39 -5.14 -3.03
CA ARG A 427 29.83 -5.07 -3.26
C ARG A 427 30.34 -6.43 -3.75
N LYS A 428 31.02 -6.46 -4.90
CA LYS A 428 31.54 -7.72 -5.48
C LYS A 428 32.72 -8.21 -4.66
N GLY A 429 32.75 -9.51 -4.37
CA GLY A 429 33.79 -10.11 -3.54
C GLY A 429 33.50 -10.04 -2.05
N ALA A 430 32.26 -9.73 -1.66
CA ALA A 430 31.87 -9.73 -0.27
C ALA A 430 31.94 -11.12 0.35
N HIS A 431 32.59 -11.21 1.51
CA HIS A 431 32.72 -12.41 2.32
C HIS A 431 31.95 -12.17 3.62
N VAL A 432 31.28 -13.20 4.11
CA VAL A 432 30.54 -13.13 5.38
C VAL A 432 30.75 -14.45 6.11
N ASP A 433 31.22 -14.37 7.34
CA ASP A 433 31.36 -15.51 8.24
C ASP A 433 30.14 -15.56 9.17
N ILE A 434 29.35 -16.61 9.07
CA ILE A 434 28.10 -16.76 9.82
C ILE A 434 28.26 -17.90 10.83
N VAL A 435 28.14 -17.58 12.11
CA VAL A 435 28.17 -18.54 13.20
C VAL A 435 26.78 -18.65 13.82
N PHE A 436 26.22 -19.85 13.81
CA PHE A 436 24.97 -20.17 14.50
C PHE A 436 25.29 -20.97 15.78
N ASP A 437 24.88 -20.46 16.94
CA ASP A 437 25.18 -21.06 18.24
C ASP A 437 24.02 -20.93 19.25
N SER A 438 24.08 -21.74 20.31
CA SER A 438 23.21 -21.60 21.48
C SER A 438 23.82 -20.54 22.40
N LEU A 439 23.01 -19.57 22.82
CA LEU A 439 23.44 -18.53 23.76
C LEU A 439 23.09 -18.92 25.20
N PHE A 440 21.81 -19.18 25.46
CA PHE A 440 21.32 -19.56 26.79
C PHE A 440 20.25 -20.64 26.69
N THR A 441 20.23 -21.57 27.65
CA THR A 441 19.09 -22.48 27.84
C THR A 441 17.91 -21.76 28.48
N ALA A 442 16.72 -22.38 28.46
CA ALA A 442 15.53 -21.81 29.09
C ALA A 442 15.70 -21.63 30.60
N GLU A 443 16.40 -22.57 31.24
CA GLU A 443 16.71 -22.56 32.68
C GLU A 443 17.63 -21.39 33.00
N GLN A 444 18.69 -21.18 32.22
CA GLN A 444 19.61 -20.05 32.39
C GLN A 444 18.87 -18.72 32.29
N VAL A 445 18.05 -18.52 31.25
CA VAL A 445 17.28 -17.28 31.06
C VAL A 445 16.36 -16.95 32.24
N LYS A 446 15.79 -17.98 32.90
CA LYS A 446 14.91 -17.79 34.06
C LYS A 446 15.66 -17.47 35.34
N LEU A 447 16.88 -17.99 35.49
CA LEU A 447 17.68 -17.88 36.72
C LEU A 447 18.57 -16.64 36.74
N MET A 448 19.13 -16.24 35.60
CA MET A 448 20.04 -15.10 35.49
C MET A 448 19.37 -13.77 35.83
N SER A 449 20.11 -12.85 36.41
CA SER A 449 19.73 -11.44 36.56
C SER A 449 19.55 -10.74 35.20
N GLU A 450 18.95 -9.55 35.18
CA GLU A 450 18.81 -8.80 33.92
C GLU A 450 20.18 -8.32 33.41
N GLU A 451 21.08 -8.01 34.33
CA GLU A 451 22.44 -7.55 34.11
C GLU A 451 23.33 -8.65 33.51
N GLU A 452 23.28 -9.87 34.07
CA GLU A 452 24.02 -11.01 33.53
C GLU A 452 23.53 -11.39 32.13
N LEU A 453 22.20 -11.36 31.91
CA LEU A 453 21.62 -11.61 30.60
C LEU A 453 22.07 -10.55 29.59
N LYS A 454 22.01 -9.27 29.98
CA LYS A 454 22.47 -8.15 29.15
C LYS A 454 23.93 -8.33 28.76
N ALA A 455 24.82 -8.54 29.73
CA ALA A 455 26.25 -8.71 29.50
C ALA A 455 26.55 -9.87 28.56
N GLY A 456 25.93 -11.04 28.75
CA GLY A 456 26.16 -12.19 27.88
C GLY A 456 25.57 -12.03 26.47
N VAL A 457 24.46 -11.31 26.31
CA VAL A 457 23.92 -10.96 24.98
C VAL A 457 24.86 -9.99 24.26
N GLU A 458 25.31 -8.93 24.93
CA GLU A 458 26.21 -7.93 24.35
C GLU A 458 27.56 -8.54 23.96
N GLU A 459 28.15 -9.37 24.84
CA GLU A 459 29.42 -10.06 24.54
C GLU A 459 29.32 -10.90 23.27
N LYS A 460 28.22 -11.63 23.09
CA LYS A 460 28.06 -12.56 21.96
C LYS A 460 27.58 -11.91 20.68
N LEU A 461 26.87 -10.78 20.75
CA LEU A 461 26.49 -9.99 19.59
C LEU A 461 27.55 -8.96 19.19
N TYR A 462 28.56 -8.70 20.02
CA TYR A 462 29.60 -7.74 19.68
C TYR A 462 30.36 -8.16 18.43
N TYR A 463 30.40 -7.27 17.44
CA TYR A 463 31.20 -7.42 16.23
C TYR A 463 31.88 -6.09 15.88
N ASP A 464 32.98 -6.21 15.14
CA ASP A 464 33.71 -5.10 14.55
C ASP A 464 34.26 -5.57 13.20
N ASP A 465 33.52 -5.27 12.14
CA ASP A 465 33.80 -5.79 10.81
C ASP A 465 35.13 -5.25 10.27
N PHE A 466 35.59 -4.08 10.74
CA PHE A 466 36.92 -3.58 10.38
C PHE A 466 38.04 -4.43 10.97
N LYS A 467 37.95 -4.80 12.26
CA LYS A 467 38.89 -5.76 12.87
C LYS A 467 38.83 -7.12 12.20
N TRP A 468 37.63 -7.63 11.93
CA TRP A 468 37.46 -8.87 11.19
C TRP A 468 38.10 -8.80 9.79
N LEU A 469 38.03 -7.65 9.11
CA LEU A 469 38.68 -7.47 7.82
C LEU A 469 40.21 -7.46 7.92
N GLU A 470 40.78 -6.88 8.98
CA GLU A 470 42.22 -6.92 9.28
C GLU A 470 42.72 -8.36 9.44
N GLU A 471 41.97 -9.21 10.14
CA GLU A 471 42.24 -10.65 10.29
C GLU A 471 42.16 -11.42 8.95
N HIS A 472 41.54 -10.83 7.92
CA HIS A 472 41.38 -11.42 6.59
C HIS A 472 42.11 -10.59 5.50
N PRO A 473 43.46 -10.64 5.46
CA PRO A 473 44.28 -9.79 4.60
C PRO A 473 44.12 -10.05 3.09
N THR A 474 43.45 -11.13 2.69
CA THR A 474 43.20 -11.48 1.28
C THR A 474 41.85 -10.99 0.75
N TYR A 475 40.93 -10.58 1.62
CA TYR A 475 39.58 -10.16 1.21
C TYR A 475 39.61 -8.77 0.56
N ARG A 476 38.87 -8.61 -0.54
CA ARG A 476 38.86 -7.40 -1.37
C ARG A 476 37.46 -7.18 -1.94
N TYR A 477 37.03 -5.93 -1.98
CA TYR A 477 35.69 -5.50 -2.37
C TYR A 477 35.74 -4.61 -3.59
N LYS A 478 34.89 -4.90 -4.59
CA LYS A 478 34.84 -4.13 -5.83
C LYS A 478 33.46 -3.51 -6.03
N SER A 479 33.45 -2.21 -6.28
CA SER A 479 32.29 -1.44 -6.72
C SER A 479 32.75 -0.30 -7.64
N LYS A 480 31.85 0.15 -8.52
CA LYS A 480 32.06 1.38 -9.30
C LYS A 480 31.84 2.64 -8.45
N THR A 481 31.05 2.52 -7.39
CA THR A 481 30.57 3.58 -6.50
C THR A 481 30.93 3.24 -5.05
N LEU A 482 32.19 2.88 -4.82
CA LEU A 482 32.65 2.31 -3.55
C LEU A 482 32.62 3.32 -2.40
N ALA A 483 32.99 4.58 -2.66
CA ALA A 483 32.97 5.68 -1.70
C ALA A 483 31.64 6.45 -1.69
N GLU A 484 30.82 6.31 -2.74
CA GLU A 484 29.58 7.06 -2.89
C GLU A 484 28.63 6.83 -1.71
N GLY A 485 28.23 7.94 -1.09
CA GLY A 485 27.36 7.99 0.07
C GLY A 485 28.09 8.10 1.42
N LEU A 486 29.42 8.01 1.48
CA LEU A 486 30.17 8.23 2.73
C LEU A 486 29.97 9.64 3.31
N GLU A 487 29.72 10.65 2.46
CA GLU A 487 29.36 12.00 2.87
C GLU A 487 28.09 12.07 3.72
N ASN A 488 27.24 11.03 3.68
CA ASN A 488 26.04 10.92 4.50
C ASN A 488 26.30 10.34 5.90
N ILE A 489 27.52 9.90 6.18
CA ILE A 489 27.96 9.48 7.52
C ILE A 489 29.19 10.25 8.02
N LEU A 490 29.95 10.89 7.13
CA LEU A 490 31.10 11.72 7.45
C LEU A 490 30.72 13.21 7.28
N PHE A 491 30.20 13.81 8.34
CA PHE A 491 29.67 15.18 8.28
C PHE A 491 30.73 16.25 8.54
N ARG A 492 31.94 15.89 8.97
CA ARG A 492 33.00 16.85 9.35
C ARG A 492 34.33 16.56 8.66
N CYS A 493 34.97 17.56 8.08
CA CYS A 493 36.29 17.43 7.47
C CYS A 493 37.42 17.40 8.52
N PRO A 494 38.36 16.45 8.49
CA PRO A 494 39.45 16.36 9.46
C PRO A 494 40.57 17.36 9.23
N ASN A 495 40.69 17.91 8.02
CA ASN A 495 41.74 18.87 7.72
C ASN A 495 41.34 20.31 8.10
N CYS A 496 40.09 20.72 7.86
CA CYS A 496 39.65 22.09 8.11
C CYS A 496 38.53 22.25 9.14
N GLY A 497 38.00 21.15 9.69
CA GLY A 497 36.91 21.16 10.68
C GLY A 497 35.53 21.54 10.14
N LYS A 498 35.41 22.04 8.89
CA LYS A 498 34.12 22.46 8.34
C LYS A 498 33.17 21.28 8.13
N GLU A 499 31.91 21.49 8.49
CA GLU A 499 30.85 20.51 8.34
C GLU A 499 30.18 20.54 6.96
N LEU A 500 29.59 19.42 6.55
CA LEU A 500 28.81 19.26 5.32
C LEU A 500 29.57 19.66 4.04
N THR A 501 30.90 19.54 4.07
CA THR A 501 31.80 19.84 2.94
C THR A 501 32.34 18.60 2.24
N ILE A 502 32.05 17.41 2.77
CA ILE A 502 32.51 16.16 2.18
C ILE A 502 31.68 15.83 0.95
N GLU A 503 32.37 15.45 -0.11
CA GLU A 503 31.82 15.02 -1.39
C GLU A 503 32.50 13.72 -1.81
N THR A 504 31.74 12.85 -2.47
CA THR A 504 32.28 11.57 -2.95
C THR A 504 31.86 11.28 -4.38
N LYS A 505 32.73 10.58 -5.10
CA LYS A 505 32.44 10.13 -6.47
C LYS A 505 33.28 8.91 -6.82
N GLY A 506 32.64 7.80 -7.18
CA GLY A 506 33.31 6.54 -7.47
C GLY A 506 34.08 6.00 -6.26
N ARG A 507 35.37 6.32 -6.18
CA ARG A 507 36.26 5.99 -5.05
C ARG A 507 36.85 7.21 -4.36
N GLU A 508 36.68 8.38 -4.96
CA GLU A 508 37.29 9.61 -4.47
C GLU A 508 36.42 10.21 -3.36
N VAL A 509 37.08 10.76 -2.35
CA VAL A 509 36.50 11.49 -1.23
C VAL A 509 37.25 12.82 -1.11
N SER A 510 36.52 13.92 -1.19
CA SER A 510 37.12 15.26 -1.19
C SER A 510 36.34 16.24 -0.31
N CYS A 511 37.02 17.30 0.14
CA CYS A 511 36.41 18.42 0.83
C CYS A 511 36.25 19.61 -0.13
N SER A 512 35.03 20.10 -0.32
CA SER A 512 34.74 21.27 -1.17
C SER A 512 35.24 22.60 -0.59
N HIS A 513 35.69 22.62 0.66
CA HIS A 513 36.20 23.82 1.32
C HIS A 513 37.74 23.95 1.29
N CYS A 514 38.48 22.97 1.80
CA CYS A 514 39.95 23.05 1.89
C CYS A 514 40.68 22.27 0.78
N GLY A 515 39.96 21.54 -0.07
CA GLY A 515 40.55 20.75 -1.15
C GLY A 515 41.19 19.44 -0.72
N MET A 516 41.09 19.03 0.55
CA MET A 516 41.54 17.70 1.01
C MET A 516 40.98 16.61 0.08
N HIS A 517 41.85 15.71 -0.38
CA HIS A 517 41.50 14.67 -1.33
C HIS A 517 42.11 13.33 -0.92
N THR A 518 41.28 12.30 -0.86
CA THR A 518 41.70 10.92 -0.57
C THR A 518 40.86 9.93 -1.35
N ARG A 519 41.31 8.68 -1.40
CA ARG A 519 40.66 7.62 -2.17
C ARG A 519 40.36 6.40 -1.32
N LEU A 520 39.13 5.89 -1.39
CA LEU A 520 38.76 4.67 -0.71
C LEU A 520 39.21 3.44 -1.51
N ASN A 521 40.09 2.64 -0.91
CA ASN A 521 40.63 1.43 -1.52
C ASN A 521 39.67 0.24 -1.40
N ASP A 522 40.03 -0.88 -2.03
CA ASP A 522 39.19 -2.09 -2.07
C ASP A 522 39.18 -2.90 -0.76
N ARG A 523 39.74 -2.35 0.32
CA ARG A 523 39.62 -2.81 1.70
C ARG A 523 39.03 -1.75 2.63
N TYR A 524 38.37 -0.73 2.08
CA TYR A 524 37.75 0.35 2.85
C TYR A 524 38.74 1.18 3.70
N GLY A 525 40.02 1.11 3.38
CA GLY A 525 41.02 2.06 3.87
C GLY A 525 41.15 3.27 2.94
N PHE A 526 41.80 4.32 3.42
CA PHE A 526 42.08 5.52 2.63
C PHE A 526 43.51 5.51 2.08
N ASP A 527 43.64 5.69 0.77
CA ASP A 527 44.89 5.94 0.05
C ASP A 527 44.95 7.46 -0.24
N GLY A 528 45.56 8.26 0.64
CA GLY A 528 45.68 9.71 0.40
C GLY A 528 45.78 10.58 1.65
N GLU A 529 45.48 11.87 1.50
CA GLU A 529 45.66 12.88 2.54
C GLU A 529 44.49 12.88 3.54
N THR A 530 44.59 12.01 4.56
CA THR A 530 43.69 11.99 5.71
C THR A 530 44.43 11.46 6.94
N PRO A 531 44.16 11.97 8.16
CA PRO A 531 44.76 11.44 9.38
C PRO A 531 44.21 10.06 9.79
N PHE A 532 43.24 9.52 9.04
CA PHE A 532 42.53 8.29 9.40
C PHE A 532 42.81 7.14 8.44
N ASN A 533 43.04 5.96 8.98
CA ASN A 533 43.25 4.74 8.19
C ASN A 533 41.99 4.32 7.41
N ASN A 534 40.80 4.57 7.96
CA ASN A 534 39.53 4.19 7.37
C ASN A 534 38.41 5.14 7.84
N PHE A 535 37.21 4.98 7.31
CA PHE A 535 36.10 5.87 7.67
C PHE A 535 35.48 5.56 9.04
N GLN A 536 35.74 4.38 9.63
CA GLN A 536 35.28 4.07 11.00
C GLN A 536 36.03 4.96 12.00
N THR A 537 37.34 5.09 11.90
CA THR A 537 38.12 5.97 12.79
C THR A 537 37.83 7.45 12.56
N TRP A 538 37.56 7.86 11.31
CA TRP A 538 37.05 9.20 11.03
C TRP A 538 35.70 9.45 11.71
N TYR A 539 34.76 8.53 11.59
CA TYR A 539 33.44 8.64 12.19
C TYR A 539 33.48 8.76 13.72
N GLU A 540 34.36 7.98 14.38
CA GLU A 540 34.52 8.07 15.83
C GLU A 540 35.13 9.43 16.24
N TRP A 541 36.11 9.96 15.48
CA TRP A 541 36.67 11.29 15.74
C TRP A 541 35.62 12.41 15.65
N GLN A 542 34.79 12.46 14.60
CA GLN A 542 33.77 13.51 14.49
C GLN A 542 32.73 13.45 15.62
N LYS A 543 32.51 12.26 16.19
CA LYS A 543 31.65 12.06 17.35
C LYS A 543 32.31 12.59 18.61
N GLU A 544 33.59 12.31 18.83
CA GLU A 544 34.36 12.89 19.93
C GLU A 544 34.40 14.42 19.86
N GLU A 545 34.59 14.99 18.66
CA GLU A 545 34.58 16.44 18.49
C GLU A 545 33.20 17.05 18.79
N LEU A 546 32.12 16.41 18.37
CA LEU A 546 30.76 16.86 18.69
C LEU A 546 30.46 16.74 20.20
N GLU A 547 30.99 15.72 20.87
CA GLU A 547 30.88 15.56 22.31
C GLU A 547 31.64 16.65 23.07
N LYS A 548 32.81 17.07 22.58
CA LYS A 548 33.56 18.22 23.12
C LYS A 548 32.75 19.51 22.97
N GLU A 549 32.14 19.76 21.81
CA GLU A 549 31.28 20.93 21.58
C GLU A 549 30.08 20.94 22.54
N PHE A 550 29.39 19.81 22.67
CA PHE A 550 28.27 19.66 23.59
C PHE A 550 28.66 19.90 25.05
N ASN A 551 29.84 19.42 25.48
CA ASN A 551 30.32 19.61 26.84
C ASN A 551 30.81 21.04 27.11
N ALA A 552 31.29 21.74 26.08
CA ALA A 552 31.77 23.12 26.19
C ALA A 552 30.64 24.16 26.23
N ASP A 553 29.50 23.87 25.60
CA ASP A 553 28.34 24.77 25.52
C ASP A 553 27.13 24.22 26.30
N PRO A 554 26.76 24.83 27.44
CA PRO A 554 25.55 24.47 28.18
C PRO A 554 24.27 24.61 27.36
N GLU A 555 24.23 25.56 26.43
CA GLU A 555 23.07 25.88 25.57
C GLU A 555 23.14 25.18 24.21
N PHE A 556 24.03 24.18 24.05
CA PHE A 556 24.20 23.44 22.81
C PHE A 556 22.86 22.89 22.30
N ALA A 557 22.49 23.30 21.09
CA ALA A 557 21.31 22.82 20.39
C ALA A 557 21.58 22.69 18.89
N LEU A 558 21.00 21.66 18.27
CA LEU A 558 20.90 21.56 16.82
C LEU A 558 19.58 22.16 16.36
N LEU A 559 19.60 22.90 15.25
CA LEU A 559 18.43 23.54 14.68
C LEU A 559 18.48 23.45 13.15
N GLU A 560 17.40 22.99 12.53
CA GLU A 560 17.31 22.87 11.08
C GLU A 560 15.85 22.97 10.59
N GLU A 561 15.66 23.63 9.44
CA GLU A 561 14.39 23.63 8.71
C GLU A 561 14.20 22.28 8.03
N VAL A 562 13.00 21.71 8.07
CA VAL A 562 12.71 20.38 7.53
C VAL A 562 11.34 20.31 6.85
N GLU A 563 11.24 19.40 5.89
CA GLU A 563 9.94 18.86 5.50
C GLU A 563 9.52 17.74 6.46
N LEU A 564 8.31 17.83 7.01
CA LEU A 564 7.72 16.81 7.87
C LEU A 564 6.93 15.80 7.03
N TYR A 565 7.22 14.53 7.25
CA TYR A 565 6.48 13.41 6.68
C TYR A 565 5.87 12.56 7.80
N HIS A 566 4.65 12.07 7.55
CA HIS A 566 3.96 11.10 8.40
C HIS A 566 3.69 9.80 7.66
N SER A 567 3.29 8.79 8.42
CA SER A 567 2.83 7.51 7.88
C SER A 567 1.68 7.68 6.88
N SER A 568 1.79 7.01 5.72
CA SER A 568 0.72 7.05 4.71
C SER A 568 -0.32 5.96 4.94
N PHE A 569 -1.56 6.37 5.18
CA PHE A 569 -2.69 5.45 5.32
C PHE A 569 -3.41 5.16 3.98
N ASP A 570 -2.79 5.50 2.84
CA ASP A 570 -3.35 5.22 1.50
C ASP A 570 -3.09 3.79 1.00
N GLY A 571 -2.19 3.06 1.67
CA GLY A 571 -1.77 1.71 1.31
C GLY A 571 -0.85 1.62 0.08
N LYS A 572 -0.43 2.74 -0.51
CA LYS A 572 0.41 2.80 -1.73
C LYS A 572 1.82 3.27 -1.40
N LYS A 573 1.95 4.33 -0.61
CA LYS A 573 3.23 4.89 -0.16
C LYS A 573 3.50 4.48 1.29
N MET A 574 4.75 4.62 1.73
CA MET A 574 5.11 4.42 3.14
C MET A 574 4.86 5.72 3.92
N LEU A 575 5.23 6.85 3.32
CA LEU A 575 5.13 8.18 3.89
C LEU A 575 4.28 9.13 3.02
N ARG A 576 3.73 10.16 3.65
CA ARG A 576 3.06 11.31 3.04
C ARG A 576 3.70 12.59 3.56
N LEU A 577 3.85 13.60 2.71
CA LEU A 577 4.20 14.94 3.17
C LEU A 577 3.06 15.42 4.08
N ALA A 578 3.42 15.94 5.24
CA ALA A 578 2.51 16.39 6.28
C ALA A 578 2.62 17.91 6.47
N GLY A 579 3.83 18.47 6.40
CA GLY A 579 4.03 19.92 6.35
C GLY A 579 5.51 20.30 6.38
N LYS A 580 5.80 21.51 6.88
CA LYS A 580 7.14 22.13 6.91
C LYS A 580 7.30 22.95 8.17
N GLY A 581 8.51 22.94 8.73
CA GLY A 581 8.81 23.66 9.96
C GLY A 581 10.25 23.47 10.39
N GLN A 582 10.54 23.87 11.62
CA GLN A 582 11.86 23.79 12.22
C GLN A 582 11.91 22.68 13.27
N VAL A 583 13.00 21.92 13.28
CA VAL A 583 13.32 21.00 14.37
C VAL A 583 14.46 21.57 15.20
N THR A 584 14.35 21.44 16.51
CA THR A 584 15.41 21.74 17.47
C THR A 584 15.69 20.51 18.33
N LEU A 585 16.95 20.14 18.52
CA LEU A 585 17.38 19.12 19.48
C LEU A 585 18.27 19.78 20.52
N SER A 586 17.84 19.77 21.78
CA SER A 586 18.55 20.32 22.94
C SER A 586 18.63 19.28 24.06
N ARG A 587 19.23 19.66 25.21
CA ARG A 587 19.25 18.85 26.44
C ARG A 587 17.84 18.44 26.92
N GLU A 588 16.83 19.27 26.66
CA GLU A 588 15.44 18.99 27.05
C GLU A 588 14.80 17.90 26.19
N GLY A 589 15.19 17.80 24.91
CA GLY A 589 14.57 16.89 23.96
C GLY A 589 14.59 17.40 22.52
N LEU A 590 13.80 16.74 21.68
CA LEU A 590 13.57 17.14 20.29
C LEU A 590 12.23 17.87 20.18
N THR A 591 12.21 19.06 19.59
CA THR A 591 11.01 19.86 19.37
C THR A 591 10.84 20.14 17.89
N TYR A 592 9.65 19.92 17.36
CA TYR A 592 9.23 20.37 16.03
C TYR A 592 8.24 21.53 16.17
N LYS A 593 8.43 22.60 15.40
CA LYS A 593 7.50 23.73 15.27
C LYS A 593 7.23 24.02 13.80
N GLY A 594 5.97 23.98 13.39
CA GLY A 594 5.56 24.31 12.03
C GLY A 594 4.22 23.69 11.68
N THR A 595 4.04 23.30 10.42
CA THR A 595 2.75 22.81 9.92
C THR A 595 2.64 21.28 9.91
N ASP A 596 1.48 20.74 10.32
CA ASP A 596 1.07 19.35 10.10
C ASP A 596 -0.38 19.32 9.61
N THR A 597 -0.60 18.86 8.38
CA THR A 597 -1.92 18.79 7.74
C THR A 597 -2.67 20.13 7.73
N ASP A 598 -1.95 21.20 7.40
CA ASP A 598 -2.43 22.59 7.34
C ASP A 598 -2.75 23.23 8.71
N GLU A 599 -2.42 22.57 9.82
CA GLU A 599 -2.50 23.14 11.18
C GLU A 599 -1.10 23.48 11.70
N GLU A 600 -0.96 24.61 12.40
CA GLU A 600 0.28 24.94 13.14
C GLU A 600 0.37 24.06 14.40
N VAL A 601 1.48 23.35 14.54
CA VAL A 601 1.74 22.37 15.59
C VAL A 601 3.13 22.60 16.18
N GLU A 602 3.18 22.53 17.51
CA GLU A 602 4.42 22.37 18.28
C GLU A 602 4.39 20.98 18.95
N LYS A 603 5.37 20.14 18.62
CA LYS A 603 5.51 18.79 19.16
C LYS A 603 6.85 18.63 19.85
N HIS A 604 6.82 18.35 21.15
CA HIS A 604 8.01 18.10 21.95
C HIS A 604 8.15 16.62 22.35
N PHE A 605 9.37 16.10 22.20
CA PHE A 605 9.79 14.75 22.57
C PHE A 605 10.88 14.87 23.66
N PRO A 606 10.52 14.73 24.94
CA PRO A 606 11.49 14.94 26.02
C PRO A 606 12.62 13.90 26.00
N MET A 607 13.82 14.29 26.44
CA MET A 607 15.00 13.41 26.49
C MET A 607 14.78 12.17 27.39
N SER A 608 13.84 12.24 28.33
CA SER A 608 13.43 11.11 29.17
C SER A 608 12.77 9.98 28.39
N ILE A 609 12.04 10.28 27.31
CA ILE A 609 11.39 9.28 26.44
C ILE A 609 12.18 9.00 25.17
N LEU A 610 12.97 9.96 24.70
CA LEU A 610 13.79 9.83 23.50
C LEU A 610 14.98 8.92 23.82
N TYR A 611 14.97 7.70 23.29
CA TYR A 611 16.14 6.83 23.39
C TYR A 611 17.24 7.26 22.42
N ARG A 612 16.88 7.45 21.15
CA ARG A 612 17.75 8.00 20.12
C ARG A 612 16.93 8.46 18.93
N VAL A 613 17.43 9.45 18.21
CA VAL A 613 16.94 9.78 16.87
C VAL A 613 17.42 8.67 15.93
N LEU A 614 16.59 8.24 14.99
CA LEU A 614 16.99 7.35 13.91
C LEU A 614 17.36 8.17 12.68
N PHE A 615 18.16 7.61 11.78
CA PHE A 615 18.45 8.30 10.51
C PHE A 615 18.59 7.32 9.36
N GLY A 616 18.09 7.73 8.19
CA GLY A 616 18.42 7.18 6.89
C GLY A 616 19.58 7.98 6.30
N ALA A 617 20.67 7.29 5.92
CA ALA A 617 21.86 7.95 5.36
C ALA A 617 21.51 8.61 4.02
N GLY A 618 21.56 9.95 3.95
CA GLY A 618 21.19 10.70 2.76
C GLY A 618 19.68 10.72 2.50
N GLU A 619 18.86 10.40 3.51
CA GLU A 619 17.41 10.36 3.42
C GLU A 619 16.75 11.31 4.41
N ASP A 620 16.93 11.06 5.72
CA ASP A 620 16.12 11.66 6.79
C ASP A 620 16.71 11.43 8.19
N PHE A 621 16.08 12.07 9.18
CA PHE A 621 16.09 11.58 10.56
C PHE A 621 14.65 11.46 11.11
N GLU A 622 14.41 10.46 11.98
CA GLU A 622 13.05 10.10 12.41
C GLU A 622 12.94 9.77 13.91
N VAL A 623 11.75 10.01 14.45
CA VAL A 623 11.31 9.57 15.79
C VAL A 623 9.92 8.95 15.73
N TYR A 624 9.60 8.06 16.67
CA TYR A 624 8.30 7.37 16.72
C TYR A 624 7.49 7.84 17.93
N ASP A 625 6.22 8.18 17.69
CA ASP A 625 5.21 8.39 18.74
C ASP A 625 4.12 7.32 18.64
N GLY A 626 4.27 6.26 19.45
CA GLY A 626 3.40 5.09 19.37
C GLY A 626 3.48 4.41 17.99
N LYS A 627 2.49 4.63 17.13
CA LYS A 627 2.43 4.07 15.75
C LYS A 627 2.74 5.10 14.67
N GLU A 628 2.77 6.36 15.04
CA GLU A 628 3.06 7.47 14.14
C GLU A 628 4.57 7.65 14.02
N ILE A 629 5.00 8.01 12.82
CA ILE A 629 6.40 8.25 12.48
C ILE A 629 6.49 9.73 12.18
N TRP A 630 7.36 10.43 12.90
CA TRP A 630 7.74 11.81 12.66
C TRP A 630 9.05 11.77 11.89
N TYR A 631 8.94 11.95 10.58
CA TYR A 631 10.03 11.74 9.63
C TYR A 631 10.45 13.09 9.05
N PHE A 632 11.66 13.54 9.39
CA PHE A 632 12.14 14.87 9.09
C PHE A 632 13.17 14.83 7.97
N VAL A 633 12.92 15.58 6.90
CA VAL A 633 13.82 15.65 5.73
C VAL A 633 14.43 17.05 5.66
N PRO A 634 15.72 17.20 6.02
CA PRO A 634 16.41 18.48 5.89
C PRO A 634 16.77 18.81 4.43
N PRO A 635 17.03 20.10 4.10
CA PRO A 635 17.52 20.52 2.80
C PRO A 635 18.83 19.84 2.41
N ASP A 636 19.79 19.75 3.34
CA ASP A 636 21.04 19.02 3.16
C ASP A 636 21.02 17.72 3.97
N LYS A 637 20.70 16.61 3.30
CA LYS A 637 20.54 15.29 3.93
C LYS A 637 21.82 14.71 4.53
N ARG A 638 22.97 15.34 4.30
CA ARG A 638 24.24 14.99 4.96
C ARG A 638 24.22 15.35 6.44
N SER A 639 23.32 16.25 6.88
CA SER A 639 23.17 16.61 8.30
C SER A 639 22.56 15.50 9.16
N CYS A 640 21.79 14.57 8.57
CA CYS A 640 21.00 13.57 9.30
C CYS A 640 21.83 12.72 10.29
N VAL A 641 23.07 12.39 9.95
CA VAL A 641 23.96 11.63 10.85
C VAL A 641 24.38 12.45 12.07
N LYS A 642 24.50 13.78 11.96
CA LYS A 642 24.84 14.66 13.08
C LYS A 642 23.70 14.66 14.12
N TRP A 643 22.44 14.68 13.66
CA TRP A 643 21.26 14.55 14.53
C TRP A 643 21.27 13.23 15.31
N TYR A 644 21.63 12.13 14.64
CA TYR A 644 21.82 10.84 15.28
C TYR A 644 22.89 10.89 16.39
N VAL A 645 24.09 11.35 16.05
CA VAL A 645 25.23 11.39 16.98
C VAL A 645 24.96 12.33 18.16
N ALA A 646 24.40 13.51 17.92
CA ALA A 646 24.03 14.45 18.98
C ALA A 646 23.00 13.85 19.94
N SER A 647 21.97 13.16 19.41
CA SER A 647 20.96 12.52 20.25
C SER A 647 21.54 11.40 21.13
N GLU A 648 22.56 10.69 20.65
CA GLU A 648 23.29 9.70 21.44
C GLU A 648 24.07 10.35 22.59
N ILE A 649 24.82 11.41 22.29
CA ILE A 649 25.64 12.15 23.27
C ILE A 649 24.73 12.72 24.38
N MET A 650 23.67 13.42 23.98
CA MET A 650 22.71 14.03 24.91
C MET A 650 22.01 13.00 25.78
N LYS A 651 21.63 11.84 25.22
CA LYS A 651 21.00 10.78 25.99
C LYS A 651 21.95 10.22 27.06
N LYS A 652 23.20 9.95 26.69
CA LYS A 652 24.24 9.48 27.63
C LYS A 652 24.50 10.48 28.75
N ALA A 653 24.50 11.79 28.45
CA ALA A 653 24.63 12.83 29.45
C ALA A 653 23.42 12.85 30.41
N SER A 654 22.21 12.79 29.88
CA SER A 654 20.97 12.77 30.67
C SER A 654 20.88 11.55 31.60
N GLU A 655 21.36 10.39 31.17
CA GLU A 655 21.41 9.18 32.01
C GLU A 655 22.44 9.29 33.15
N LYS A 656 23.59 9.95 32.91
CA LYS A 656 24.59 10.21 33.95
C LYS A 656 24.11 11.22 34.99
N GLU A 657 23.28 12.19 34.62
CA GLU A 657 22.70 13.17 35.55
C GLU A 657 21.60 12.55 36.45
N GLN A 658 21.00 11.43 36.02
CA GLN A 658 19.94 10.73 36.77
C GLN A 658 20.45 9.61 37.68
N ALA A 659 21.67 9.12 37.45
CA ALA A 659 22.35 8.09 38.23
C ALA A 659 23.14 8.71 39.39
#